data_AF-A0A5C7T5T3-F1
#
_entry.id   AF-A0A5C7T5T3-F1
#
_cell.length_a   1.000
_cell.length_b   1.000
_cell.length_c   1.000
_cell.angle_alpha   90.00
_cell.angle_beta   90.00
_cell.angle_gamma   90.00
#
_symmetry.space_group_name_H-M   'P 1'
#
loop_
_entity.id
_entity.type
_entity.pdbx_description
1 polymer ?
#
loop_
_entity_poly.entity_id
_entity_poly.type
_entity_poly.pdbx_seq_one_letter_code
_entity_poly.pdbx_strand_id
1 'polypeptide(L)'
;MIDLNSPADLELLRESIDLECKLAVGRDGQGALPEDFWPTYSAFANTNGGMVLLGVREKKGQFQLEGIANPAKVRKELFDNLNNRKQVSINLLSDSSVREVELDGRTLLLVEVPRASRKQRPVFLTPNPFGHTYRRLNDGDRLVSDEEVKRMLAEQVEDSRDDCILKGYHLDDLCVETLRAYRQVFANRDPAHPWNALDDQEFLRQIGGWRRDRETDTAGLTLAGLLMFGWMSTIQEALPNYMLDYQERPEARTELRWVDRVTLDGKWSGNLFDFYRKVYLKLTADLKVPFKLEKGERQDETPVHVALREALANVLVHADYSDRASVLVVKRPDMFGFRNPGLMRVPPEVAIRGGEHDCRNRTLHKMFRFVGVGEQAGSGIPKIYSGWKDQHWRAPALYERNTPYNQTLLELRMLDLLPEEVLAGLRLQFGPNFDQLSHNERLTLAAAASERTVSHARIMEMTGLHSVEASRLLQALVRIGFLESHNPGRGAVYCLPGAGLPTPEDVFGGSSGYLPESSEHLRGSSEHLLESSEHLPGSSSEQLSDSPAQLTGERDEYGRRLTSHLDAPILDSLEHLPEGYKAQMEALANAAHSGKLNQGEMRAVILAVCKGQYVTGPSLARLLQRSSDALRQQHLKPLVVAGHLRLAFPTKPTHQMQAYRTTESE
;
A
#
# COMPACT_ATOMS: atom_id res chain seq x y z
N MET A 1 -11.91 -1.74 -13.82
CA MET A 1 -12.72 -2.40 -14.87
C MET A 1 -11.75 -3.10 -15.80
N ILE A 2 -11.93 -4.41 -16.02
CA ILE A 2 -11.05 -5.22 -16.89
C ILE A 2 -11.63 -5.16 -18.30
N ASP A 3 -10.92 -4.52 -19.23
CA ASP A 3 -11.27 -4.54 -20.66
C ASP A 3 -10.61 -5.76 -21.31
N LEU A 4 -11.41 -6.80 -21.54
CA LEU A 4 -10.99 -8.00 -22.28
C LEU A 4 -11.25 -7.76 -23.77
N ASN A 5 -10.21 -7.44 -24.53
CA ASN A 5 -10.32 -7.21 -25.98
C ASN A 5 -9.69 -8.35 -26.80
N SER A 6 -8.86 -9.17 -26.17
CA SER A 6 -8.16 -10.27 -26.82
C SER A 6 -7.98 -11.48 -25.89
N PRO A 7 -7.76 -12.69 -26.45
CA PRO A 7 -7.45 -13.88 -25.67
C PRO A 7 -6.15 -13.76 -24.86
N ALA A 8 -5.19 -12.97 -25.35
CA ALA A 8 -3.94 -12.69 -24.65
C ALA A 8 -4.17 -11.93 -23.33
N ASP A 9 -5.28 -11.19 -23.21
CA ASP A 9 -5.64 -10.49 -21.98
C ASP A 9 -6.03 -11.48 -20.86
N LEU A 10 -6.58 -12.66 -21.21
CA LEU A 10 -6.87 -13.73 -20.24
C LEU A 10 -5.60 -14.37 -19.68
N GLU A 11 -4.52 -14.45 -20.45
CA GLU A 11 -3.24 -15.01 -20.00
C GLU A 11 -2.55 -14.12 -18.94
N LEU A 12 -2.92 -12.84 -18.88
CA LEU A 12 -2.45 -11.88 -17.90
C LEU A 12 -3.24 -11.94 -16.58
N LEU A 13 -4.43 -12.52 -16.60
CA LEU A 13 -5.28 -12.63 -15.42
C LEU A 13 -4.77 -13.74 -14.48
N ARG A 14 -5.05 -13.56 -13.19
CA ARG A 14 -4.89 -14.55 -12.13
C ARG A 14 -6.10 -14.42 -11.21
N GLU A 15 -6.57 -15.52 -10.64
CA GLU A 15 -7.55 -15.40 -9.55
C GLU A 15 -6.91 -14.60 -8.41
N SER A 16 -7.73 -13.73 -7.83
CA SER A 16 -7.30 -12.76 -6.85
C SER A 16 -8.42 -12.51 -5.85
N ILE A 17 -8.18 -11.54 -4.96
CA ILE A 17 -9.18 -11.08 -3.99
C ILE A 17 -10.39 -10.41 -4.64
N ASP A 18 -10.28 -10.02 -5.91
CA ASP A 18 -11.26 -9.25 -6.67
C ASP A 18 -11.61 -9.88 -8.03
N LEU A 19 -11.05 -11.04 -8.37
CA LEU A 19 -11.35 -11.79 -9.59
C LEU A 19 -11.49 -13.29 -9.32
N GLU A 20 -12.59 -13.87 -9.81
CA GLU A 20 -12.86 -15.31 -9.80
C GLU A 20 -13.24 -15.77 -11.22
N CYS A 21 -12.76 -16.93 -11.65
CA CYS A 21 -13.11 -17.53 -12.93
C CYS A 21 -13.88 -18.84 -12.72
N LYS A 22 -15.07 -18.97 -13.32
CA LYS A 22 -15.87 -20.20 -13.21
C LYS A 22 -16.33 -20.73 -14.56
N LEU A 23 -16.42 -22.06 -14.64
CA LEU A 23 -17.04 -22.77 -15.76
C LEU A 23 -18.55 -22.64 -15.70
N ALA A 24 -19.20 -22.20 -16.77
CA ALA A 24 -20.67 -22.11 -16.83
C ALA A 24 -21.27 -22.94 -17.97
N VAL A 25 -20.65 -24.08 -18.32
CA VAL A 25 -21.04 -24.94 -19.45
C VAL A 25 -22.34 -25.72 -19.18
N GLY A 26 -22.61 -26.06 -17.92
CA GLY A 26 -23.75 -26.91 -17.53
C GLY A 26 -23.57 -28.38 -17.90
N ARG A 27 -24.35 -29.28 -17.26
CA ARG A 27 -24.29 -30.73 -17.53
C ARG A 27 -24.83 -31.09 -18.93
N ASP A 28 -25.71 -30.26 -19.47
CA ASP A 28 -26.35 -30.39 -20.78
C ASP A 28 -25.59 -29.68 -21.90
N GLY A 29 -24.47 -29.00 -21.59
CA GLY A 29 -23.69 -28.21 -22.53
C GLY A 29 -24.39 -26.95 -23.05
N GLN A 30 -25.58 -26.62 -22.52
CA GLN A 30 -26.39 -25.47 -22.94
C GLN A 30 -26.18 -24.25 -22.04
N GLY A 31 -25.19 -24.28 -21.17
CA GLY A 31 -24.96 -23.25 -20.15
C GLY A 31 -25.79 -23.48 -18.89
N ALA A 32 -25.16 -23.32 -17.73
CA ALA A 32 -25.83 -23.29 -16.42
C ALA A 32 -25.01 -22.47 -15.43
N LEU A 33 -25.69 -21.79 -14.50
CA LEU A 33 -25.01 -21.08 -13.42
C LEU A 33 -24.39 -22.10 -12.43
N PRO A 34 -23.11 -21.98 -12.06
CA PRO A 34 -22.46 -22.90 -11.13
C PRO A 34 -23.01 -22.78 -9.70
N GLU A 35 -23.14 -23.89 -8.97
CA GLU A 35 -23.60 -23.85 -7.57
C GLU A 35 -22.62 -23.08 -6.67
N ASP A 36 -21.33 -23.18 -6.96
CA ASP A 36 -20.25 -22.49 -6.26
C ASP A 36 -20.15 -20.99 -6.62
N PHE A 37 -20.99 -20.49 -7.52
CA PHE A 37 -21.16 -19.04 -7.74
C PHE A 37 -21.64 -18.32 -6.48
N TRP A 38 -22.53 -18.94 -5.69
CA TRP A 38 -23.16 -18.28 -4.55
C TRP A 38 -22.21 -18.00 -3.39
N PRO A 39 -21.36 -18.96 -2.96
CA PRO A 39 -20.26 -18.66 -2.02
C PRO A 39 -19.42 -17.46 -2.46
N THR A 40 -19.06 -17.39 -3.74
CA THR A 40 -18.28 -16.28 -4.30
C THR A 40 -19.06 -14.97 -4.31
N TYR A 41 -20.34 -14.98 -4.68
CA TYR A 41 -21.21 -13.81 -4.62
C TYR A 41 -21.31 -13.26 -3.19
N SER A 42 -21.55 -14.13 -2.20
CA SER A 42 -21.56 -13.74 -0.78
C SER A 42 -20.18 -13.21 -0.34
N ALA A 43 -19.10 -13.88 -0.75
CA ALA A 43 -17.74 -13.50 -0.41
C ALA A 43 -17.35 -12.12 -0.94
N PHE A 44 -17.60 -11.83 -2.21
CA PHE A 44 -17.35 -10.53 -2.83
C PHE A 44 -18.24 -9.45 -2.23
N ALA A 45 -19.54 -9.70 -2.08
CA ALA A 45 -20.48 -8.76 -1.49
C ALA A 45 -20.07 -8.35 -0.05
N ASN A 46 -19.58 -9.30 0.75
CA ASN A 46 -19.16 -9.03 2.13
C ASN A 46 -17.74 -8.49 2.27
N THR A 47 -16.98 -8.35 1.18
CA THR A 47 -15.60 -7.84 1.19
C THR A 47 -15.46 -6.56 0.36
N ASN A 48 -14.65 -6.55 -0.69
CA ASN A 48 -14.36 -5.36 -1.50
C ASN A 48 -15.14 -5.32 -2.81
N GLY A 49 -16.11 -6.23 -2.99
CA GLY A 49 -16.66 -6.54 -4.29
C GLY A 49 -15.67 -7.39 -5.10
N GLY A 50 -15.99 -7.59 -6.37
CA GLY A 50 -15.14 -8.34 -7.28
C GLY A 50 -15.83 -8.64 -8.60
N MET A 51 -15.10 -9.32 -9.48
CA MET A 51 -15.55 -9.72 -10.80
C MET A 51 -15.57 -11.24 -10.87
N VAL A 52 -16.69 -11.80 -11.34
CA VAL A 52 -16.80 -13.23 -11.66
C VAL A 52 -16.86 -13.36 -13.18
N LEU A 53 -15.91 -14.11 -13.75
CA LEU A 53 -15.86 -14.41 -15.17
C LEU A 53 -16.38 -15.82 -15.42
N LEU A 54 -17.56 -15.93 -16.02
CA LEU A 54 -18.21 -17.19 -16.36
C LEU A 54 -17.85 -17.63 -17.78
N GLY A 55 -17.57 -18.92 -17.95
CA GLY A 55 -17.16 -19.52 -19.23
C GLY A 55 -15.66 -19.71 -19.38
N VAL A 56 -14.91 -19.58 -18.28
CA VAL A 56 -13.46 -19.77 -18.24
C VAL A 56 -13.11 -20.91 -17.28
N ARG A 57 -12.20 -21.80 -17.70
CA ARG A 57 -11.67 -22.87 -16.86
C ARG A 57 -10.27 -22.51 -16.40
N GLU A 58 -10.01 -22.58 -15.11
CA GLU A 58 -8.62 -22.60 -14.64
C GLU A 58 -8.08 -24.04 -14.69
N LYS A 59 -6.91 -24.22 -15.32
CA LYS A 59 -6.17 -25.48 -15.29
C LYS A 59 -4.69 -25.19 -15.06
N LYS A 60 -4.16 -25.62 -13.91
CA LYS A 60 -2.75 -25.43 -13.51
C LYS A 60 -2.31 -23.95 -13.55
N GLY A 61 -3.17 -23.01 -13.18
CA GLY A 61 -2.85 -21.57 -13.22
C GLY A 61 -2.85 -20.97 -14.63
N GLN A 62 -3.48 -21.61 -15.60
CA GLN A 62 -3.73 -21.03 -16.92
C GLN A 62 -5.23 -21.05 -17.18
N PHE A 63 -5.76 -19.94 -17.69
CA PHE A 63 -7.16 -19.81 -18.04
C PHE A 63 -7.39 -20.31 -19.46
N GLN A 64 -8.32 -21.26 -19.60
CA GLN A 64 -8.79 -21.79 -20.87
C GLN A 64 -10.19 -21.23 -21.15
N LEU A 65 -10.32 -20.60 -22.31
CA LEU A 65 -11.61 -20.17 -22.86
C LEU A 65 -12.45 -21.41 -23.20
N GLU A 66 -13.59 -21.57 -22.53
CA GLU A 66 -14.59 -22.60 -22.86
C GLU A 66 -15.81 -21.97 -23.54
N GLY A 67 -16.25 -20.81 -23.05
CA GLY A 67 -17.44 -20.12 -23.54
C GLY A 67 -18.74 -20.65 -22.96
N ILE A 68 -19.84 -19.95 -23.24
CA ILE A 68 -21.19 -20.30 -22.83
C ILE A 68 -22.06 -20.38 -24.09
N ALA A 69 -22.65 -21.55 -24.35
CA ALA A 69 -23.46 -21.77 -25.55
C ALA A 69 -24.76 -20.94 -25.57
N ASN A 70 -25.39 -20.76 -24.40
CA ASN A 70 -26.58 -19.92 -24.25
C ASN A 70 -26.42 -18.97 -23.04
N PRO A 71 -25.75 -17.81 -23.24
CA PRO A 71 -25.57 -16.80 -22.19
C PRO A 71 -26.89 -16.29 -21.62
N ALA A 72 -27.93 -16.16 -22.45
CA ALA A 72 -29.25 -15.69 -22.02
C ALA A 72 -29.89 -16.63 -20.99
N LYS A 73 -29.70 -17.95 -21.11
CA LYS A 73 -30.17 -18.94 -20.12
C LYS A 73 -29.48 -18.74 -18.78
N VAL A 74 -28.15 -18.63 -18.77
CA VAL A 74 -27.34 -18.42 -17.54
C VAL A 74 -27.68 -17.08 -16.89
N ARG A 75 -27.83 -16.02 -17.69
CA ARG A 75 -28.23 -14.69 -17.22
C ARG A 75 -29.62 -14.71 -16.58
N LYS A 76 -30.58 -15.41 -17.19
CA LYS A 76 -31.92 -15.56 -16.62
C LYS A 76 -31.88 -16.30 -15.28
N GLU A 77 -31.18 -17.44 -15.23
CA GLU A 77 -31.00 -18.22 -14.00
C GLU A 77 -30.35 -17.41 -12.88
N LEU A 78 -29.36 -16.57 -13.21
CA LEU A 78 -28.72 -15.66 -12.27
C LEU A 78 -29.73 -14.67 -11.66
N PHE A 79 -30.50 -13.94 -12.47
CA PHE A 79 -31.46 -12.96 -11.97
C PHE A 79 -32.66 -13.58 -11.26
N ASP A 80 -33.12 -14.77 -11.67
CA ASP A 80 -34.19 -15.50 -10.98
C ASP A 80 -33.76 -15.89 -9.56
N ASN A 81 -32.54 -16.41 -9.41
CA ASN A 81 -32.01 -16.81 -8.11
C ASN A 81 -31.59 -15.63 -7.23
N LEU A 82 -31.08 -14.53 -7.80
CA LEU A 82 -30.76 -13.30 -7.05
C LEU A 82 -31.99 -12.71 -6.34
N ASN A 83 -33.17 -12.85 -6.94
CA ASN A 83 -34.42 -12.39 -6.36
C ASN A 83 -35.07 -13.41 -5.41
N ASN A 84 -34.49 -14.60 -5.26
CA ASN A 84 -34.97 -15.64 -4.34
C ASN A 84 -34.32 -15.50 -2.96
N ARG A 85 -35.11 -15.01 -1.98
CA ARG A 85 -34.65 -14.82 -0.58
C ARG A 85 -34.27 -16.12 0.15
N LYS A 86 -34.63 -17.29 -0.38
CA LYS A 86 -34.15 -18.58 0.16
C LYS A 86 -32.74 -18.93 -0.30
N GLN A 87 -32.30 -18.37 -1.44
CA GLN A 87 -30.98 -18.60 -2.05
C GLN A 87 -29.98 -17.52 -1.67
N VAL A 88 -30.44 -16.26 -1.56
CA VAL A 88 -29.58 -15.15 -1.16
C VAL A 88 -30.36 -14.07 -0.44
N SER A 89 -29.75 -13.54 0.62
CA SER A 89 -30.33 -12.51 1.47
C SER A 89 -30.67 -11.22 0.73
N ILE A 90 -29.94 -10.83 -0.32
CA ILE A 90 -30.17 -9.61 -1.10
C ILE A 90 -29.58 -9.67 -2.52
N ASN A 91 -30.28 -9.07 -3.48
CA ASN A 91 -29.78 -8.79 -4.82
C ASN A 91 -29.04 -7.44 -4.85
N LEU A 92 -27.78 -7.44 -5.25
CA LEU A 92 -26.94 -6.25 -5.43
C LEU A 92 -26.68 -5.91 -6.89
N LEU A 93 -27.05 -6.79 -7.82
CA LEU A 93 -26.72 -6.64 -9.23
C LEU A 93 -27.79 -5.85 -9.96
N SER A 94 -27.32 -5.01 -10.86
CA SER A 94 -28.14 -4.33 -11.87
C SER A 94 -27.93 -4.98 -13.24
N ASP A 95 -28.75 -4.61 -14.22
CA ASP A 95 -28.54 -5.09 -15.60
C ASP A 95 -27.15 -4.72 -16.15
N SER A 96 -26.65 -3.52 -15.83
CA SER A 96 -25.31 -3.06 -16.21
C SER A 96 -24.16 -3.81 -15.53
N SER A 97 -24.44 -4.55 -14.46
CA SER A 97 -23.46 -5.34 -13.71
C SER A 97 -23.13 -6.67 -14.42
N VAL A 98 -23.93 -7.09 -15.40
CA VAL A 98 -23.74 -8.33 -16.15
C VAL A 98 -23.50 -8.00 -17.62
N ARG A 99 -22.32 -8.33 -18.13
CA ARG A 99 -21.93 -8.03 -19.52
C ARG A 99 -21.55 -9.31 -20.25
N GLU A 100 -21.99 -9.39 -21.50
CA GLU A 100 -21.55 -10.43 -22.43
C GLU A 100 -20.29 -9.94 -23.14
N VAL A 101 -19.24 -10.75 -23.13
CA VAL A 101 -17.95 -10.46 -23.77
C VAL A 101 -17.66 -11.58 -24.75
N GLU A 102 -17.41 -11.23 -26.01
CA GLU A 102 -17.07 -12.19 -27.06
C GLU A 102 -15.56 -12.22 -27.28
N LEU A 103 -14.95 -13.41 -27.14
CA LEU A 103 -13.51 -13.63 -27.35
C LEU A 103 -13.33 -14.90 -28.21
N ASP A 104 -12.60 -14.80 -29.32
CA ASP A 104 -12.37 -15.90 -30.27
C ASP A 104 -13.64 -16.67 -30.67
N GLY A 105 -14.74 -15.95 -30.90
CA GLY A 105 -16.04 -16.54 -31.26
C GLY A 105 -16.72 -17.32 -30.14
N ARG A 106 -16.27 -17.15 -28.89
CA ARG A 106 -16.88 -17.71 -27.68
C ARG A 106 -17.39 -16.59 -26.79
N THR A 107 -18.64 -16.71 -26.33
CA THR A 107 -19.24 -15.72 -25.42
C THR A 107 -18.97 -16.08 -23.96
N LEU A 108 -18.52 -15.10 -23.19
CA LEU A 108 -18.35 -15.13 -21.75
C LEU A 108 -19.37 -14.22 -21.07
N LEU A 109 -19.65 -14.49 -19.80
CA LEU A 109 -20.44 -13.58 -18.96
C LEU A 109 -19.56 -13.02 -17.85
N LEU A 110 -19.42 -11.70 -17.85
CA LEU A 110 -18.71 -10.95 -16.84
C LEU A 110 -19.72 -10.39 -15.85
N VAL A 111 -19.60 -10.79 -14.59
CA VAL A 111 -20.49 -10.38 -13.50
C VAL A 111 -19.72 -9.55 -12.49
N GLU A 112 -20.01 -8.26 -12.43
CA GLU A 112 -19.43 -7.33 -11.45
C GLU A 112 -20.29 -7.34 -10.18
N VAL A 113 -19.76 -7.94 -9.11
CA VAL A 113 -20.41 -7.99 -7.80
C VAL A 113 -19.95 -6.78 -6.99
N PRO A 114 -20.81 -5.79 -6.72
CA PRO A 114 -20.41 -4.65 -5.91
C PRO A 114 -20.27 -5.07 -4.45
N ARG A 115 -19.43 -4.34 -3.71
CA ARG A 115 -19.41 -4.43 -2.25
C ARG A 115 -20.80 -4.04 -1.72
N ALA A 116 -21.37 -4.90 -0.88
CA ALA A 116 -22.60 -4.59 -0.17
C ALA A 116 -22.36 -3.43 0.79
N SER A 117 -23.29 -2.46 0.82
CA SER A 117 -23.24 -1.41 1.83
C SER A 117 -23.39 -2.00 3.24
N ARG A 118 -22.98 -1.24 4.25
CA ARG A 118 -23.13 -1.63 5.65
C ARG A 118 -24.54 -2.10 6.01
N LYS A 119 -25.58 -1.41 5.52
CA LYS A 119 -27.00 -1.75 5.76
C LYS A 119 -27.47 -3.03 5.05
N GLN A 120 -26.68 -3.52 4.10
CA GLN A 120 -26.98 -4.74 3.33
C GLN A 120 -26.15 -5.93 3.83
N ARG A 121 -25.11 -5.70 4.63
CA ARG A 121 -24.29 -6.76 5.22
C ARG A 121 -24.90 -7.26 6.53
N PRO A 122 -24.76 -8.55 6.85
CA PRO A 122 -24.12 -9.59 6.05
C PRO A 122 -24.97 -10.01 4.83
N VAL A 123 -24.33 -10.38 3.74
CA VAL A 123 -24.95 -11.06 2.59
C VAL A 123 -24.73 -12.57 2.73
N PHE A 124 -25.80 -13.32 2.93
CA PHE A 124 -25.77 -14.77 3.23
C PHE A 124 -26.69 -15.59 2.30
N LEU A 125 -26.47 -16.90 2.22
CA LEU A 125 -27.02 -17.80 1.18
C LEU A 125 -28.25 -18.63 1.57
N THR A 126 -28.72 -18.50 2.81
CA THR A 126 -29.94 -19.18 3.27
C THR A 126 -30.78 -18.18 4.09
N PRO A 127 -31.93 -18.55 4.68
CA PRO A 127 -32.58 -17.68 5.66
C PRO A 127 -31.78 -17.48 6.96
N ASN A 128 -30.77 -18.31 7.22
CA ASN A 128 -29.91 -18.21 8.40
C ASN A 128 -28.54 -17.62 8.04
N PRO A 129 -28.12 -16.49 8.63
CA PRO A 129 -26.81 -15.90 8.35
C PRO A 129 -25.63 -16.70 8.93
N PHE A 130 -25.83 -17.44 10.01
CA PHE A 130 -24.77 -18.20 10.69
C PHE A 130 -24.39 -19.45 9.89
N GLY A 131 -23.09 -19.65 9.63
CA GLY A 131 -22.59 -20.76 8.81
C GLY A 131 -22.86 -20.64 7.29
N HIS A 132 -23.49 -19.55 6.84
CA HIS A 132 -23.83 -19.32 5.42
C HIS A 132 -23.43 -17.94 4.91
N THR A 133 -22.54 -17.26 5.63
CA THR A 133 -21.95 -15.98 5.26
C THR A 133 -20.48 -16.22 4.88
N TYR A 134 -20.08 -15.75 3.70
CA TYR A 134 -18.73 -15.94 3.18
C TYR A 134 -17.98 -14.61 3.08
N ARG A 135 -16.66 -14.67 3.15
CA ARG A 135 -15.73 -13.56 2.87
C ARG A 135 -14.61 -14.07 1.97
N ARG A 136 -14.16 -13.22 1.06
CA ARG A 136 -13.01 -13.50 0.22
C ARG A 136 -11.71 -13.35 1.00
N LEU A 137 -10.82 -14.32 0.90
CA LEU A 137 -9.47 -14.26 1.46
C LEU A 137 -8.50 -14.88 0.45
N ASN A 138 -7.66 -14.03 -0.16
CA ASN A 138 -6.86 -14.39 -1.33
C ASN A 138 -7.79 -14.84 -2.48
N ASP A 139 -7.60 -16.04 -2.99
CA ASP A 139 -8.39 -16.72 -4.03
C ASP A 139 -9.53 -17.58 -3.45
N GLY A 140 -9.66 -17.68 -2.11
CA GLY A 140 -10.61 -18.58 -1.47
C GLY A 140 -11.82 -17.88 -0.84
N ASP A 141 -12.99 -18.52 -0.97
CA ASP A 141 -14.21 -18.15 -0.24
C ASP A 141 -14.22 -18.84 1.13
N ARG A 142 -14.17 -18.06 2.21
CA ARG A 142 -14.08 -18.55 3.59
C ARG A 142 -15.33 -18.20 4.38
N LEU A 143 -15.75 -19.09 5.28
CA LEU A 143 -16.84 -18.80 6.21
C LEU A 143 -16.45 -17.67 7.17
N VAL A 144 -17.39 -16.75 7.37
CA VAL A 144 -17.32 -15.71 8.39
C VAL A 144 -17.69 -16.32 9.75
N SER A 145 -16.96 -15.97 10.81
CA SER A 145 -17.27 -16.47 12.14
C SER A 145 -18.59 -15.90 12.66
N ASP A 146 -19.28 -16.64 13.52
CA ASP A 146 -20.55 -16.19 14.11
C ASP A 146 -20.43 -14.87 14.88
N GLU A 147 -19.26 -14.60 15.48
CA GLU A 147 -18.97 -13.33 16.14
C GLU A 147 -18.92 -12.17 15.14
N GLU A 148 -18.24 -12.34 14.00
CA GLU A 148 -18.20 -11.33 12.94
C GLU A 148 -19.59 -11.12 12.30
N VAL A 149 -20.37 -12.20 12.09
CA VAL A 149 -21.74 -12.10 11.58
C VAL A 149 -22.64 -11.31 12.54
N LYS A 150 -22.56 -11.55 13.86
CA LYS A 150 -23.27 -10.77 14.88
C LYS A 150 -22.90 -9.28 14.81
N ARG A 151 -21.61 -8.97 14.62
CA ARG A 151 -21.16 -7.58 14.46
C ARG A 151 -21.77 -6.93 13.21
N MET A 152 -21.78 -7.63 12.07
CA MET A 152 -22.39 -7.10 10.84
C MET A 152 -23.88 -6.84 11.01
N LEU A 153 -24.63 -7.74 11.66
CA LEU A 153 -26.06 -7.56 11.94
C LEU A 153 -26.32 -6.39 12.90
N ALA A 154 -25.49 -6.23 13.95
CA ALA A 154 -25.59 -5.09 14.85
C ALA A 154 -25.28 -3.77 14.13
N GLU A 155 -24.27 -3.76 13.25
CA GLU A 155 -24.02 -2.62 12.38
C GLU A 155 -25.16 -2.38 11.40
N GLN A 156 -25.89 -3.39 10.94
CA GLN A 156 -26.99 -3.20 9.98
C GLN A 156 -28.10 -2.28 10.52
N VAL A 157 -28.42 -2.39 11.82
CA VAL A 157 -29.57 -1.73 12.47
C VAL A 157 -29.24 -0.33 12.99
N GLU A 158 -28.06 -0.12 13.57
CA GLU A 158 -27.73 1.12 14.29
C GLU A 158 -27.02 2.15 13.39
N ASP A 159 -27.67 3.24 12.99
CA ASP A 159 -27.06 4.26 12.12
C ASP A 159 -25.91 5.06 12.79
N SER A 160 -26.02 5.30 14.10
CA SER A 160 -24.95 5.82 14.96
C SER A 160 -25.00 5.05 16.27
N ARG A 161 -23.84 4.72 16.85
CA ARG A 161 -23.77 4.07 18.17
C ARG A 161 -23.58 5.05 19.31
N ASP A 162 -23.12 6.26 18.98
CA ASP A 162 -22.66 7.25 19.93
C ASP A 162 -23.79 8.15 20.48
N ASP A 163 -25.02 8.03 19.96
CA ASP A 163 -26.20 8.79 20.42
C ASP A 163 -27.07 8.02 21.43
N CYS A 164 -26.63 6.83 21.85
CA CYS A 164 -27.31 6.00 22.83
C CYS A 164 -27.23 6.63 24.23
N ILE A 165 -28.35 6.60 24.98
CA ILE A 165 -28.41 7.10 26.35
C ILE A 165 -27.79 6.05 27.29
N LEU A 166 -26.79 6.47 28.05
CA LEU A 166 -26.13 5.63 29.06
C LEU A 166 -26.90 5.73 30.38
N LYS A 167 -27.41 4.58 30.86
CA LYS A 167 -28.21 4.52 32.10
C LYS A 167 -27.32 4.70 33.32
N GLY A 168 -27.69 5.65 34.18
CA GLY A 168 -26.96 5.93 35.42
C GLY A 168 -25.73 6.84 35.24
N TYR A 169 -25.54 7.42 34.05
CA TYR A 169 -24.47 8.37 33.76
C TYR A 169 -25.03 9.81 33.75
N HIS A 170 -24.37 10.70 34.48
CA HIS A 170 -24.83 12.04 34.83
C HIS A 170 -23.73 13.09 34.62
N LEU A 171 -24.02 14.37 34.87
CA LEU A 171 -23.08 15.47 34.55
C LEU A 171 -21.78 15.44 35.39
N ASP A 172 -21.82 14.82 36.56
CA ASP A 172 -20.68 14.59 37.46
C ASP A 172 -19.66 13.58 36.92
N ASP A 173 -20.05 12.79 35.92
CA ASP A 173 -19.13 11.90 35.18
C ASP A 173 -18.23 12.63 34.19
N LEU A 174 -18.48 13.93 33.97
CA LEU A 174 -17.73 14.75 33.03
C LEU A 174 -16.57 15.49 33.70
N CYS A 175 -15.47 15.61 32.95
CA CYS A 175 -14.42 16.57 33.24
C CYS A 175 -14.89 17.97 32.85
N VAL A 176 -15.31 18.74 33.87
CA VAL A 176 -15.83 20.10 33.72
C VAL A 176 -14.80 21.03 33.07
N GLU A 177 -13.52 20.84 33.33
CA GLU A 177 -12.43 21.62 32.71
C GLU A 177 -12.39 21.42 31.19
N THR A 178 -12.56 20.18 30.74
CA THR A 178 -12.61 19.84 29.31
C THR A 178 -13.84 20.50 28.65
N LEU A 179 -15.01 20.36 29.28
CA LEU A 179 -16.26 20.95 28.77
C LEU A 179 -16.16 22.48 28.68
N ARG A 180 -15.63 23.15 29.71
CA ARG A 180 -15.38 24.59 29.71
C ARG A 180 -14.45 25.00 28.58
N ALA A 181 -13.35 24.28 28.39
CA ALA A 181 -12.42 24.57 27.30
C ALA A 181 -13.09 24.41 25.92
N TYR A 182 -13.93 23.38 25.74
CA TYR A 182 -14.70 23.20 24.52
C TYR A 182 -15.67 24.37 24.27
N ARG A 183 -16.42 24.78 25.30
CA ARG A 183 -17.34 25.93 25.22
C ARG A 183 -16.59 27.22 24.88
N GLN A 184 -15.38 27.42 25.39
CA GLN A 184 -14.57 28.58 25.04
C GLN A 184 -14.18 28.58 23.56
N VAL A 185 -13.74 27.43 23.02
CA VAL A 185 -13.41 27.31 21.59
C VAL A 185 -14.65 27.56 20.73
N PHE A 186 -15.79 27.00 21.12
CA PHE A 186 -17.07 27.22 20.46
C PHE A 186 -17.47 28.71 20.45
N ALA A 187 -17.43 29.36 21.61
CA ALA A 187 -17.79 30.77 21.76
C ALA A 187 -16.83 31.71 21.01
N ASN A 188 -15.53 31.40 20.97
CA ASN A 188 -14.56 32.19 20.20
C ASN A 188 -14.83 32.11 18.69
N ARG A 189 -15.32 30.97 18.21
CA ARG A 189 -15.64 30.75 16.80
C ARG A 189 -16.94 31.44 16.39
N ASP A 190 -17.97 31.33 17.23
CA ASP A 190 -19.26 31.98 17.02
C ASP A 190 -19.72 32.70 18.28
N PRO A 191 -19.23 33.94 18.51
CA PRO A 191 -19.56 34.71 19.72
C PRO A 191 -21.05 35.05 19.83
N ALA A 192 -21.74 35.19 18.71
CA ALA A 192 -23.15 35.54 18.64
C ALA A 192 -24.09 34.32 18.76
N HIS A 193 -23.55 33.10 18.87
CA HIS A 193 -24.35 31.89 18.91
C HIS A 193 -25.25 31.87 20.17
N PRO A 194 -26.57 31.61 20.04
CA PRO A 194 -27.50 31.63 21.17
C PRO A 194 -27.16 30.61 22.26
N TRP A 195 -26.46 29.53 21.90
CA TRP A 195 -26.05 28.48 22.83
C TRP A 195 -25.01 28.92 23.87
N ASN A 196 -24.32 30.05 23.64
CA ASN A 196 -23.35 30.59 24.60
C ASN A 196 -24.01 30.97 25.94
N ALA A 197 -25.31 31.31 25.93
CA ALA A 197 -26.07 31.67 27.12
C ALA A 197 -26.73 30.48 27.85
N LEU A 198 -26.67 29.27 27.29
CA LEU A 198 -27.29 28.08 27.88
C LEU A 198 -26.46 27.54 29.05
N ASP A 199 -27.09 26.84 29.99
CA ASP A 199 -26.35 26.07 31.00
C ASP A 199 -25.61 24.87 30.38
N ASP A 200 -24.82 24.15 31.18
CA ASP A 200 -24.01 23.03 30.68
C ASP A 200 -24.83 21.86 30.18
N GLN A 201 -25.93 21.52 30.85
CA GLN A 201 -26.78 20.39 30.46
C GLN A 201 -27.50 20.68 29.14
N GLU A 202 -28.08 21.87 29.02
CA GLU A 202 -28.82 22.30 27.85
C GLU A 202 -27.86 22.51 26.67
N PHE A 203 -26.65 23.04 26.90
CA PHE A 203 -25.60 23.06 25.89
C PHE A 203 -25.21 21.66 25.40
N LEU A 204 -24.97 20.72 26.32
CA LEU A 204 -24.70 19.31 26.00
C LEU A 204 -25.84 18.71 25.18
N ARG A 205 -27.10 19.04 25.51
CA ARG A 205 -28.27 18.59 24.74
C ARG A 205 -28.24 19.08 23.30
N GLN A 206 -27.86 20.35 23.07
CA GLN A 206 -27.78 20.93 21.72
C GLN A 206 -26.68 20.26 20.86
N ILE A 207 -25.52 20.00 21.45
CA ILE A 207 -24.41 19.35 20.76
C ILE A 207 -24.55 17.81 20.67
N GLY A 208 -25.52 17.22 21.39
CA GLY A 208 -25.84 15.79 21.38
C GLY A 208 -25.13 14.97 22.47
N GLY A 209 -24.45 15.61 23.42
CA GLY A 209 -23.82 14.97 24.58
C GLY A 209 -24.81 14.55 25.67
N TRP A 210 -26.03 15.09 25.64
CA TRP A 210 -27.12 14.72 26.55
C TRP A 210 -28.40 14.47 25.75
N ARG A 211 -29.20 13.47 26.14
CA ARG A 211 -30.47 13.16 25.47
C ARG A 211 -31.54 12.76 26.48
N ARG A 212 -32.80 13.00 26.11
CA ARG A 212 -34.00 12.48 26.77
C ARG A 212 -34.83 11.73 25.74
N ASP A 213 -35.04 10.45 25.97
CA ASP A 213 -36.03 9.65 25.26
C ASP A 213 -37.42 10.05 25.76
N ARG A 214 -38.32 10.36 24.83
CA ARG A 214 -39.68 10.83 25.14
C ARG A 214 -40.66 9.70 25.38
N GLU A 215 -40.37 8.50 24.88
CA GLU A 215 -41.24 7.33 25.05
C GLU A 215 -41.02 6.69 26.42
N THR A 216 -39.76 6.55 26.80
CA THR A 216 -39.37 5.91 28.07
C THR A 216 -39.17 6.90 29.21
N ASP A 217 -39.22 8.20 28.90
CA ASP A 217 -38.85 9.32 29.78
C ASP A 217 -37.44 9.25 30.38
N THR A 218 -36.57 8.42 29.80
CA THR A 218 -35.19 8.26 30.27
C THR A 218 -34.32 9.41 29.76
N ALA A 219 -33.53 10.01 30.64
CA ALA A 219 -32.58 11.07 30.29
C ALA A 219 -31.21 10.77 30.87
N GLY A 220 -30.16 11.15 30.14
CA GLY A 220 -28.78 10.94 30.58
C GLY A 220 -27.76 11.38 29.54
N LEU A 221 -26.49 11.17 29.89
CA LEU A 221 -25.40 11.32 28.93
C LEU A 221 -25.55 10.36 27.76
N THR A 222 -25.18 10.85 26.59
CA THR A 222 -24.96 9.97 25.44
C THR A 222 -23.56 9.38 25.49
N LEU A 223 -23.33 8.26 24.79
CA LEU A 223 -21.98 7.71 24.63
C LEU A 223 -21.00 8.75 24.04
N ALA A 224 -21.46 9.58 23.10
CA ALA A 224 -20.66 10.69 22.56
C ALA A 224 -20.32 11.74 23.62
N GLY A 225 -21.27 12.11 24.48
CA GLY A 225 -21.03 13.05 25.58
C GLY A 225 -19.99 12.52 26.56
N LEU A 226 -20.11 11.24 26.94
CA LEU A 226 -19.14 10.58 27.80
C LEU A 226 -17.76 10.45 27.15
N LEU A 227 -17.68 10.04 25.88
CA LEU A 227 -16.40 9.95 25.16
C LEU A 227 -15.73 11.31 24.99
N MET A 228 -16.50 12.36 24.69
CA MET A 228 -15.96 13.69 24.40
C MET A 228 -15.47 14.42 25.66
N PHE A 229 -16.17 14.26 26.79
CA PHE A 229 -15.93 15.07 27.99
C PHE A 229 -15.77 14.28 29.29
N GLY A 230 -15.98 12.96 29.28
CA GLY A 230 -15.97 12.12 30.48
C GLY A 230 -14.61 12.00 31.16
N TRP A 231 -14.62 11.42 32.36
CA TRP A 231 -13.41 10.92 33.01
C TRP A 231 -13.02 9.55 32.47
N MET A 232 -11.70 9.30 32.34
CA MET A 232 -11.12 8.05 31.88
C MET A 232 -11.74 6.82 32.58
N SER A 233 -11.88 6.87 33.91
CA SER A 233 -12.47 5.78 34.71
C SER A 233 -13.89 5.46 34.25
N THR A 234 -14.73 6.49 34.11
CA THR A 234 -16.13 6.35 33.72
C THR A 234 -16.30 5.94 32.25
N ILE A 235 -15.43 6.42 31.37
CA ILE A 235 -15.37 5.95 29.97
C ILE A 235 -15.04 4.45 29.94
N GLN A 236 -14.08 3.99 30.73
CA GLN A 236 -13.66 2.58 30.77
C GLN A 236 -14.70 1.65 31.42
N GLU A 237 -15.55 2.16 32.31
CA GLU A 237 -16.72 1.43 32.81
C GLU A 237 -17.71 1.11 31.68
N ALA A 238 -17.99 2.09 30.80
CA ALA A 238 -18.87 1.90 29.65
C ALA A 238 -18.19 1.13 28.50
N LEU A 239 -16.88 1.33 28.32
CA LEU A 239 -16.09 0.80 27.21
C LEU A 239 -14.76 0.21 27.74
N PRO A 240 -14.74 -1.06 28.19
CA PRO A 240 -13.57 -1.66 28.85
C PRO A 240 -12.31 -1.74 27.98
N ASN A 241 -12.45 -1.72 26.66
CA ASN A 241 -11.33 -1.75 25.71
C ASN A 241 -10.85 -0.35 25.29
N TYR A 242 -11.45 0.71 25.82
CA TYR A 242 -11.12 2.09 25.46
C TYR A 242 -9.64 2.39 25.76
N MET A 243 -8.91 2.74 24.69
CA MET A 243 -7.49 3.04 24.77
C MET A 243 -7.11 4.09 23.73
N LEU A 244 -6.42 5.14 24.21
CA LEU A 244 -5.82 6.18 23.41
C LEU A 244 -4.31 6.18 23.63
N ASP A 245 -3.54 6.25 22.54
CA ASP A 245 -2.09 6.28 22.63
C ASP A 245 -1.51 7.20 21.55
N TYR A 246 -0.72 8.19 21.97
CA TYR A 246 0.14 8.98 21.10
C TYR A 246 1.59 8.64 21.43
N GLN A 247 2.40 8.38 20.41
CA GLN A 247 3.81 8.06 20.57
C GLN A 247 4.66 8.90 19.62
N GLU A 248 5.61 9.64 20.18
CA GLU A 248 6.63 10.35 19.43
C GLU A 248 7.94 9.57 19.49
N ARG A 249 8.49 9.21 18.33
CA ARG A 249 9.69 8.38 18.24
C ARG A 249 10.83 9.15 17.57
N PRO A 250 12.08 8.99 18.04
CA PRO A 250 13.20 9.79 17.58
C PRO A 250 13.72 9.37 16.20
N GLU A 251 13.50 8.12 15.81
CA GLU A 251 14.06 7.54 14.59
C GLU A 251 12.98 6.87 13.74
N ALA A 252 13.30 6.69 12.45
CA ALA A 252 12.51 5.89 11.50
C ALA A 252 12.55 4.38 11.80
N ARG A 253 12.85 3.97 13.04
CA ARG A 253 12.90 2.57 13.49
C ARG A 253 11.74 2.25 14.42
N THR A 254 11.34 0.98 14.44
CA THR A 254 10.28 0.46 15.31
C THR A 254 10.74 0.23 16.76
N GLU A 255 11.91 0.75 17.15
CA GLU A 255 12.49 0.53 18.48
C GLU A 255 11.60 1.09 19.61
N LEU A 256 11.70 0.45 20.78
CA LEU A 256 10.80 0.58 21.93
C LEU A 256 10.88 1.93 22.68
N ARG A 257 11.68 2.90 22.23
CA ARG A 257 11.96 4.13 22.98
C ARG A 257 11.24 5.33 22.35
N TRP A 258 10.24 5.84 23.06
CA TRP A 258 9.55 7.08 22.71
C TRP A 258 10.20 8.29 23.40
N VAL A 259 10.23 9.42 22.70
CA VAL A 259 10.64 10.73 23.23
C VAL A 259 9.52 11.32 24.07
N ASP A 260 8.28 11.15 23.60
CA ASP A 260 7.09 11.63 24.28
C ASP A 260 5.94 10.63 24.05
N ARG A 261 5.04 10.54 25.03
CA ARG A 261 3.88 9.66 24.97
C ARG A 261 2.70 10.25 25.73
N VAL A 262 1.54 10.29 25.09
CA VAL A 262 0.28 10.60 25.75
C VAL A 262 -0.58 9.33 25.71
N THR A 263 -0.82 8.75 26.86
CA THR A 263 -1.64 7.54 27.02
C THR A 263 -2.56 7.69 28.23
N LEU A 264 -3.42 6.70 28.45
CA LEU A 264 -4.33 6.64 29.60
C LEU A 264 -3.56 6.27 30.89
N ASP A 265 -2.77 7.20 31.41
CA ASP A 265 -1.92 7.03 32.60
C ASP A 265 -2.45 7.72 33.86
N GLY A 266 -3.68 8.24 33.81
CA GLY A 266 -4.34 8.93 34.92
C GLY A 266 -3.86 10.36 35.20
N LYS A 267 -2.94 10.93 34.39
CA LYS A 267 -2.45 12.31 34.59
C LYS A 267 -3.32 13.40 33.93
N TRP A 268 -4.35 13.00 33.21
CA TRP A 268 -5.26 13.88 32.50
C TRP A 268 -6.64 13.20 32.33
N SER A 269 -7.62 13.93 31.82
CA SER A 269 -9.02 13.51 31.76
C SER A 269 -9.27 12.18 31.02
N GLY A 270 -8.48 11.87 29.99
CA GLY A 270 -8.60 10.66 29.18
C GLY A 270 -9.66 10.73 28.06
N ASN A 271 -10.42 11.82 27.96
CA ASN A 271 -11.46 11.98 26.94
C ASN A 271 -10.91 12.42 25.57
N LEU A 272 -11.77 12.34 24.55
CA LEU A 272 -11.38 12.59 23.17
C LEU A 272 -10.99 14.05 22.90
N PHE A 273 -11.67 15.02 23.54
CA PHE A 273 -11.39 16.43 23.26
C PHE A 273 -10.03 16.87 23.82
N ASP A 274 -9.71 16.48 25.06
CA ASP A 274 -8.40 16.76 25.63
C ASP A 274 -7.30 15.99 24.91
N PHE A 275 -7.54 14.74 24.49
CA PHE A 275 -6.58 14.00 23.68
C PHE A 275 -6.29 14.74 22.38
N TYR A 276 -7.33 15.16 21.66
CA TYR A 276 -7.22 15.91 20.43
C TYR A 276 -6.38 17.18 20.62
N ARG A 277 -6.68 17.99 21.63
CA ARG A 277 -5.95 19.24 21.92
C ARG A 277 -4.48 18.98 22.24
N LYS A 278 -4.19 17.98 23.09
CA LYS A 278 -2.81 17.64 23.49
C LYS A 278 -2.01 17.09 22.31
N VAL A 279 -2.60 16.23 21.48
CA VAL A 279 -1.92 15.56 20.38
C VAL A 279 -1.74 16.49 19.18
N TYR A 280 -2.74 17.31 18.84
CA TYR A 280 -2.62 18.24 17.70
C TYR A 280 -1.45 19.22 17.86
N LEU A 281 -1.27 19.77 19.07
CA LEU A 281 -0.12 20.64 19.38
C LEU A 281 1.22 19.92 19.18
N LYS A 282 1.31 18.63 19.54
CA LYS A 282 2.54 17.84 19.38
C LYS A 282 2.82 17.47 17.93
N LEU A 283 1.77 17.19 17.15
CA LEU A 283 1.87 16.90 15.72
C LEU A 283 2.37 18.10 14.91
N THR A 284 1.98 19.32 15.31
CA THR A 284 2.26 20.56 14.55
C THR A 284 3.50 21.32 15.02
N ALA A 285 4.06 20.96 16.18
CA ALA A 285 5.18 21.69 16.81
C ALA A 285 6.41 21.91 15.89
N ASP A 286 6.73 20.94 15.03
CA ASP A 286 7.92 20.98 14.16
C ASP A 286 7.61 21.44 12.72
N LEU A 287 6.35 21.74 12.41
CA LEU A 287 5.97 22.16 11.06
C LEU A 287 6.32 23.63 10.84
N LYS A 288 7.07 23.88 9.76
CA LYS A 288 7.36 25.26 9.32
C LYS A 288 6.07 25.89 8.77
N VAL A 289 5.67 27.03 9.34
CA VAL A 289 4.58 27.86 8.81
C VAL A 289 5.22 28.97 7.95
N PRO A 290 5.11 28.92 6.60
CA PRO A 290 5.56 30.00 5.75
C PRO A 290 4.74 31.26 6.02
N PHE A 291 5.38 32.43 5.99
CA PHE A 291 4.70 33.71 6.18
C PHE A 291 3.81 34.01 4.97
N LYS A 292 2.51 33.76 5.11
CA LYS A 292 1.49 34.12 4.11
C LYS A 292 0.44 35.01 4.77
N LEU A 293 0.12 36.12 4.10
CA LEU A 293 -0.94 37.05 4.50
C LEU A 293 -2.16 36.81 3.61
N GLU A 294 -3.31 36.55 4.21
CA GLU A 294 -4.61 36.53 3.52
C GLU A 294 -5.50 37.63 4.11
N LYS A 295 -5.99 38.55 3.28
CA LYS A 295 -6.81 39.70 3.71
C LYS A 295 -6.18 40.57 4.82
N GLY A 296 -4.85 40.60 4.92
CA GLY A 296 -4.12 41.35 5.93
C GLY A 296 -3.92 40.62 7.26
N GLU A 297 -4.43 39.40 7.40
CA GLU A 297 -4.18 38.53 8.54
C GLU A 297 -3.14 37.45 8.19
N ARG A 298 -2.30 37.10 9.16
CA ARG A 298 -1.34 36.01 9.00
C ARG A 298 -2.09 34.69 9.00
N GLN A 299 -1.91 33.88 7.95
CA GLN A 299 -2.35 32.49 7.96
C GLN A 299 -1.37 31.66 8.78
N ASP A 300 -1.82 31.18 9.93
CA ASP A 300 -1.02 30.32 10.80
C ASP A 300 -1.12 28.82 10.44
N GLU A 301 -2.04 28.44 9.53
CA GLU A 301 -2.23 27.05 9.11
C GLU A 301 -1.84 26.83 7.64
N THR A 302 -1.02 25.80 7.40
CA THR A 302 -0.68 25.32 6.05
C THR A 302 -1.61 24.18 5.63
N PRO A 303 -1.64 23.78 4.34
CA PRO A 303 -2.37 22.58 3.91
C PRO A 303 -2.00 21.32 4.72
N VAL A 304 -0.75 21.22 5.19
CA VAL A 304 -0.30 20.13 6.07
C VAL A 304 -0.96 20.21 7.45
N HIS A 305 -1.13 21.41 8.02
CA HIS A 305 -1.85 21.58 9.30
C HIS A 305 -3.31 21.14 9.16
N VAL A 306 -3.96 21.55 8.06
CA VAL A 306 -5.33 21.14 7.74
C VAL A 306 -5.43 19.62 7.60
N ALA A 307 -4.50 19.01 6.88
CA ALA A 307 -4.45 17.56 6.69
C ALA A 307 -4.21 16.80 8.02
N LEU A 308 -3.32 17.26 8.89
CA LEU A 308 -3.11 16.63 10.21
C LEU A 308 -4.30 16.80 11.14
N ARG A 309 -4.92 17.99 11.14
CA ARG A 309 -6.17 18.24 11.89
C ARG A 309 -7.25 17.26 11.46
N GLU A 310 -7.41 17.09 10.15
CA GLU A 310 -8.42 16.21 9.56
C GLU A 310 -8.11 14.73 9.82
N ALA A 311 -6.85 14.32 9.70
CA ALA A 311 -6.42 12.95 10.02
C ALA A 311 -6.66 12.61 11.50
N LEU A 312 -6.33 13.52 12.41
CA LEU A 312 -6.56 13.35 13.84
C LEU A 312 -8.06 13.36 14.20
N ALA A 313 -8.87 14.19 13.55
CA ALA A 313 -10.32 14.16 13.73
C ALA A 313 -10.89 12.82 13.25
N ASN A 314 -10.48 12.37 12.06
CA ASN A 314 -10.98 11.15 11.44
C ASN A 314 -10.61 9.89 12.25
N VAL A 315 -9.40 9.81 12.80
CA VAL A 315 -9.00 8.65 13.62
C VAL A 315 -9.85 8.53 14.90
N LEU A 316 -10.32 9.64 15.47
CA LEU A 316 -11.17 9.64 16.66
C LEU A 316 -12.64 9.39 16.28
N VAL A 317 -13.14 10.11 15.27
CA VAL A 317 -14.56 10.04 14.87
C VAL A 317 -14.93 8.68 14.25
N HIS A 318 -14.00 8.03 13.55
CA HIS A 318 -14.26 6.74 12.91
C HIS A 318 -13.85 5.52 13.75
N ALA A 319 -13.33 5.71 14.96
CA ALA A 319 -12.95 4.62 15.86
C ALA A 319 -14.15 3.79 16.33
N ASP A 320 -14.01 2.47 16.32
CA ASP A 320 -14.90 1.56 17.06
C ASP A 320 -14.39 1.37 18.49
N TYR A 321 -14.89 2.18 19.42
CA TYR A 321 -14.43 2.17 20.82
C TYR A 321 -14.83 0.92 21.60
N SER A 322 -15.65 0.03 21.03
CA SER A 322 -15.96 -1.27 21.64
C SER A 322 -14.93 -2.35 21.28
N ASP A 323 -14.13 -2.16 20.22
CA ASP A 323 -13.13 -3.14 19.77
C ASP A 323 -11.83 -3.07 20.59
N ARG A 324 -10.96 -4.08 20.42
CA ARG A 324 -9.74 -4.26 21.24
C ARG A 324 -8.53 -3.46 20.78
N ALA A 325 -8.55 -2.95 19.54
CA ALA A 325 -7.46 -2.13 19.05
C ALA A 325 -7.53 -0.72 19.65
N SER A 326 -6.39 -0.19 20.11
CA SER A 326 -6.34 1.21 20.55
C SER A 326 -6.38 2.19 19.38
N VAL A 327 -6.89 3.39 19.64
CA VAL A 327 -6.53 4.55 18.83
C VAL A 327 -5.05 4.82 19.05
N LEU A 328 -4.26 4.77 17.98
CA LEU A 328 -2.83 5.01 18.02
C LEU A 328 -2.44 6.09 17.03
N VAL A 329 -1.77 7.13 17.52
CA VAL A 329 -1.17 8.19 16.73
C VAL A 329 0.34 8.11 16.91
N VAL A 330 1.09 7.98 15.82
CA VAL A 330 2.55 7.90 15.82
C VAL A 330 3.11 9.09 15.09
N LYS A 331 4.00 9.83 15.74
CA LYS A 331 4.83 10.85 15.10
C LYS A 331 6.26 10.34 14.99
N ARG A 332 6.80 10.39 13.78
CA ARG A 332 8.21 10.14 13.46
C ARG A 332 8.74 11.29 12.60
N PRO A 333 10.06 11.46 12.50
CA PRO A 333 10.66 12.50 11.66
C PRO A 333 10.28 12.40 10.18
N ASP A 334 9.92 11.21 9.69
CA ASP A 334 9.63 10.93 8.29
C ASP A 334 8.14 10.63 7.99
N MET A 335 7.28 10.46 9.01
CA MET A 335 5.83 10.31 8.81
C MET A 335 4.98 10.56 10.05
N PHE A 336 3.68 10.71 9.78
CA PHE A 336 2.62 10.57 10.77
C PHE A 336 1.82 9.30 10.49
N GLY A 337 1.56 8.51 11.53
CA GLY A 337 0.73 7.30 11.46
C GLY A 337 -0.51 7.45 12.30
N PHE A 338 -1.66 7.14 11.74
CA PHE A 338 -2.94 7.13 12.43
C PHE A 338 -3.55 5.75 12.33
N ARG A 339 -4.03 5.22 13.46
CA ARG A 339 -4.68 3.93 13.52
C ARG A 339 -5.90 4.02 14.42
N ASN A 340 -7.04 3.59 13.93
CA ASN A 340 -8.25 3.44 14.72
C ASN A 340 -8.78 1.99 14.69
N PRO A 341 -9.42 1.54 15.78
CA PRO A 341 -10.17 0.29 15.79
C PRO A 341 -11.30 0.29 14.77
N GLY A 342 -11.55 -0.90 14.20
CA GLY A 342 -12.60 -1.14 13.24
C GLY A 342 -12.16 -0.92 11.78
N LEU A 343 -12.94 -1.51 10.87
CA LEU A 343 -12.77 -1.36 9.43
C LEU A 343 -13.53 -0.13 8.91
N MET A 344 -13.20 0.28 7.71
CA MET A 344 -13.88 1.36 7.01
C MET A 344 -15.29 0.94 6.59
N ARG A 345 -16.24 1.87 6.76
CA ARG A 345 -17.64 1.67 6.35
C ARG A 345 -17.85 1.87 4.84
N VAL A 346 -16.99 2.68 4.22
CA VAL A 346 -16.90 2.90 2.78
C VAL A 346 -15.59 2.31 2.24
N PRO A 347 -15.52 1.88 0.98
CA PRO A 347 -14.26 1.47 0.36
C PRO A 347 -13.19 2.58 0.41
N PRO A 348 -11.89 2.25 0.53
CA PRO A 348 -10.79 3.21 0.46
C PRO A 348 -10.84 4.10 -0.78
N GLU A 349 -11.12 3.53 -1.94
CA GLU A 349 -11.12 4.22 -3.22
C GLU A 349 -12.25 5.26 -3.28
N VAL A 350 -13.41 4.93 -2.72
CA VAL A 350 -14.56 5.83 -2.61
C VAL A 350 -14.27 6.94 -1.60
N ALA A 351 -13.68 6.60 -0.45
CA ALA A 351 -13.31 7.57 0.58
C ALA A 351 -12.31 8.61 0.05
N ILE A 352 -11.33 8.19 -0.77
CA ILE A 352 -10.30 9.06 -1.36
C ILE A 352 -10.90 10.01 -2.41
N ARG A 353 -11.83 9.53 -3.24
CA ARG A 353 -12.55 10.38 -4.22
C ARG A 353 -13.45 11.41 -3.54
N GLY A 354 -14.00 11.06 -2.38
CA GLY A 354 -14.94 11.89 -1.62
C GLY A 354 -16.37 11.79 -2.14
N GLY A 355 -17.27 12.52 -1.47
CA GLY A 355 -18.70 12.62 -1.84
C GLY A 355 -19.63 11.66 -1.08
N GLU A 356 -19.22 10.42 -0.84
CA GLU A 356 -19.95 9.50 0.04
C GLU A 356 -19.45 9.58 1.48
N HIS A 357 -20.39 9.65 2.43
CA HIS A 357 -20.06 9.79 3.85
C HIS A 357 -20.84 8.79 4.71
N ASP A 358 -20.13 7.88 5.36
CA ASP A 358 -20.66 7.03 6.44
C ASP A 358 -19.76 7.12 7.67
N CYS A 359 -20.17 7.98 8.60
CA CYS A 359 -19.47 8.23 9.84
C CYS A 359 -19.95 7.28 10.95
N ARG A 360 -18.99 6.65 11.66
CA ARG A 360 -19.28 5.70 12.75
C ARG A 360 -19.87 6.38 13.98
N ASN A 361 -19.27 7.49 14.39
CA ASN A 361 -19.71 8.28 15.53
C ASN A 361 -20.19 9.66 15.05
N ARG A 362 -21.43 9.73 14.56
CA ARG A 362 -21.99 10.95 13.92
C ARG A 362 -22.10 12.11 14.90
N THR A 363 -22.39 11.82 16.17
CA THR A 363 -22.52 12.83 17.22
C THR A 363 -21.15 13.40 17.58
N LEU A 364 -20.13 12.55 17.72
CA LEU A 364 -18.73 12.99 17.89
C LEU A 364 -18.27 13.84 16.70
N HIS A 365 -18.56 13.44 15.47
CA HIS A 365 -18.25 14.23 14.28
C HIS A 365 -18.92 15.60 14.33
N LYS A 366 -20.21 15.66 14.69
CA LYS A 366 -20.97 16.90 14.86
C LYS A 366 -20.34 17.81 15.93
N MET A 367 -19.91 17.25 17.05
CA MET A 367 -19.21 18.00 18.11
C MET A 367 -17.89 18.59 17.60
N PHE A 368 -17.03 17.80 16.97
CA PHE A 368 -15.78 18.35 16.38
C PHE A 368 -16.06 19.48 15.38
N ARG A 369 -17.09 19.36 14.54
CA ARG A 369 -17.48 20.42 13.59
C ARG A 369 -17.85 21.73 14.28
N PHE A 370 -18.52 21.69 15.43
CA PHE A 370 -18.89 22.90 16.18
C PHE A 370 -17.67 23.68 16.69
N VAL A 371 -16.54 23.01 16.91
CA VAL A 371 -15.27 23.64 17.30
C VAL A 371 -14.31 23.84 16.13
N GLY A 372 -14.79 23.72 14.89
CA GLY A 372 -14.00 23.96 13.68
C GLY A 372 -13.03 22.84 13.32
N VAL A 373 -13.25 21.64 13.85
CA VAL A 373 -12.44 20.44 13.59
C VAL A 373 -13.24 19.47 12.72
N GLY A 374 -12.70 19.07 11.58
CA GLY A 374 -13.46 18.30 10.59
C GLY A 374 -14.39 19.19 9.77
N GLU A 375 -14.35 19.09 8.44
CA GLU A 375 -15.27 19.82 7.55
C GLU A 375 -16.48 18.96 7.12
N GLN A 376 -17.27 19.41 6.14
CA GLN A 376 -18.45 18.68 5.67
C GLN A 376 -18.13 17.20 5.37
N ALA A 377 -19.06 16.34 5.77
CA ALA A 377 -18.93 14.90 5.69
C ALA A 377 -18.58 14.46 4.24
N GLY A 378 -17.44 13.78 4.07
CA GLY A 378 -16.97 13.29 2.77
C GLY A 378 -15.89 14.13 2.08
N SER A 379 -15.45 15.26 2.67
CA SER A 379 -14.33 16.07 2.15
C SER A 379 -13.00 15.89 2.89
N GLY A 380 -13.02 15.18 4.03
CA GLY A 380 -11.88 15.05 4.92
C GLY A 380 -10.68 14.31 4.31
N ILE A 381 -10.89 13.06 3.89
CA ILE A 381 -9.85 12.27 3.23
C ILE A 381 -9.30 12.98 1.98
N PRO A 382 -10.12 13.50 1.04
CA PRO A 382 -9.61 14.29 -0.08
C PRO A 382 -8.67 15.44 0.33
N LYS A 383 -8.98 16.14 1.43
CA LYS A 383 -8.12 17.22 1.94
C LYS A 383 -6.78 16.74 2.44
N ILE A 384 -6.75 15.62 3.15
CA ILE A 384 -5.50 14.98 3.60
C ILE A 384 -4.61 14.69 2.38
N TYR A 385 -5.18 14.08 1.34
CA TYR A 385 -4.46 13.78 0.10
C TYR A 385 -4.00 15.05 -0.63
N SER A 386 -4.86 16.08 -0.71
CA SER A 386 -4.49 17.36 -1.35
C SER A 386 -3.37 18.08 -0.61
N GLY A 387 -3.42 18.15 0.73
CA GLY A 387 -2.40 18.85 1.52
C GLY A 387 -1.04 18.17 1.45
N TRP A 388 -1.02 16.84 1.29
CA TRP A 388 0.20 16.08 1.03
C TRP A 388 0.74 16.30 -0.39
N LYS A 389 -0.16 16.30 -1.38
CA LYS A 389 0.19 16.53 -2.78
C LYS A 389 0.75 17.94 -3.01
N ASP A 390 0.24 18.94 -2.31
CA ASP A 390 0.72 20.34 -2.37
C ASP A 390 2.17 20.49 -1.91
N GLN A 391 2.67 19.57 -1.08
CA GLN A 391 4.08 19.49 -0.68
C GLN A 391 4.91 18.58 -1.58
N HIS A 392 4.32 18.02 -2.64
CA HIS A 392 4.93 17.00 -3.49
C HIS A 392 5.39 15.75 -2.73
N TRP A 393 4.78 15.48 -1.57
CA TRP A 393 5.08 14.31 -0.78
C TRP A 393 4.39 13.06 -1.33
N ARG A 394 4.94 11.89 -1.01
CA ARG A 394 4.31 10.60 -1.34
C ARG A 394 2.87 10.57 -0.85
N ALA A 395 1.97 10.11 -1.73
CA ALA A 395 0.55 10.01 -1.44
C ALA A 395 0.29 9.22 -0.14
N PRO A 396 -0.67 9.66 0.71
CA PRO A 396 -1.08 8.93 1.89
C PRO A 396 -1.43 7.47 1.60
N ALA A 397 -1.02 6.55 2.48
CA ALA A 397 -1.39 5.14 2.41
C ALA A 397 -2.54 4.86 3.38
N LEU A 398 -3.72 4.57 2.85
CA LEU A 398 -4.93 4.21 3.61
C LEU A 398 -5.25 2.73 3.36
N TYR A 399 -5.21 1.90 4.40
CA TYR A 399 -5.47 0.47 4.27
C TYR A 399 -6.01 -0.15 5.57
N GLU A 400 -6.55 -1.35 5.46
CA GLU A 400 -7.15 -2.11 6.56
C GLU A 400 -6.27 -3.32 6.95
N ARG A 401 -6.32 -3.71 8.23
CA ARG A 401 -5.76 -4.99 8.71
C ARG A 401 -6.78 -5.69 9.61
N ASN A 402 -6.88 -7.00 9.48
CA ASN A 402 -7.84 -7.82 10.24
C ASN A 402 -7.17 -8.68 11.32
N THR A 403 -5.84 -8.70 11.37
CA THR A 403 -5.05 -9.50 12.31
C THR A 403 -4.04 -8.61 13.04
N PRO A 404 -3.93 -8.69 14.38
CA PRO A 404 -4.69 -9.56 15.29
C PRO A 404 -6.15 -9.12 15.50
N TYR A 405 -6.48 -7.86 15.20
CA TYR A 405 -7.83 -7.29 15.30
C TYR A 405 -8.10 -6.38 14.10
N ASN A 406 -9.38 -6.06 13.87
CA ASN A 406 -9.81 -5.12 12.84
C ASN A 406 -9.32 -3.70 13.14
N GLN A 407 -8.61 -3.11 12.19
CA GLN A 407 -8.04 -1.77 12.33
C GLN A 407 -7.89 -1.12 10.96
N THR A 408 -8.12 0.20 10.93
CA THR A 408 -7.85 1.06 9.78
C THR A 408 -6.58 1.84 10.04
N LEU A 409 -5.69 1.93 9.06
CA LEU A 409 -4.42 2.63 9.14
C LEU A 409 -4.32 3.69 8.04
N LEU A 410 -3.85 4.87 8.43
CA LEU A 410 -3.49 5.97 7.56
C LEU A 410 -2.04 6.37 7.84
N GLU A 411 -1.16 6.19 6.85
CA GLU A 411 0.24 6.61 6.92
C GLU A 411 0.48 7.83 6.02
N LEU A 412 0.97 8.91 6.61
CA LEU A 412 1.28 10.17 5.95
C LEU A 412 2.79 10.39 5.90
N ARG A 413 3.45 9.91 4.85
CA ARG A 413 4.92 9.98 4.70
C ARG A 413 5.34 11.34 4.15
N MET A 414 6.41 11.92 4.69
CA MET A 414 6.93 13.23 4.28
C MET A 414 8.10 13.11 3.29
N LEU A 415 8.20 11.99 2.55
CA LEU A 415 9.19 11.85 1.48
C LEU A 415 8.82 12.79 0.33
N ASP A 416 9.64 13.82 0.13
CA ASP A 416 9.57 14.74 -1.00
C ASP A 416 9.97 14.03 -2.29
N LEU A 417 9.02 13.94 -3.22
CA LEU A 417 9.23 13.33 -4.52
C LEU A 417 9.84 14.32 -5.53
N LEU A 418 9.89 15.62 -5.20
CA LEU A 418 10.44 16.68 -6.04
C LEU A 418 11.42 17.58 -5.25
N PRO A 419 12.57 17.07 -4.77
CA PRO A 419 13.55 17.89 -4.08
C PRO A 419 14.04 19.05 -4.96
N GLU A 420 14.18 20.26 -4.40
CA GLU A 420 14.60 21.44 -5.17
C GLU A 420 15.96 21.25 -5.86
N GLU A 421 16.89 20.53 -5.23
CA GLU A 421 18.20 20.21 -5.81
C GLU A 421 18.07 19.37 -7.09
N VAL A 422 17.18 18.38 -7.08
CA VAL A 422 16.90 17.52 -8.23
C VAL A 422 16.21 18.32 -9.33
N LEU A 423 15.24 19.17 -8.98
CA LEU A 423 14.57 20.06 -9.93
C LEU A 423 15.54 21.06 -10.57
N ALA A 424 16.46 21.63 -9.79
CA ALA A 424 17.48 22.55 -10.29
C ALA A 424 18.44 21.83 -11.26
N GLY A 425 18.88 20.61 -10.92
CA GLY A 425 19.70 19.78 -11.81
C GLY A 425 18.99 19.45 -13.13
N LEU A 426 17.71 19.04 -13.06
CA LEU A 426 16.91 18.74 -14.24
C LEU A 426 16.67 19.99 -15.11
N ARG A 427 16.42 21.16 -14.52
CA ARG A 427 16.32 22.43 -15.25
C ARG A 427 17.62 22.79 -15.95
N LEU A 428 18.75 22.54 -15.32
CA LEU A 428 20.06 22.81 -15.91
C LEU A 428 20.35 21.86 -17.08
N GLN A 429 19.93 20.59 -16.98
CA GLN A 429 20.10 19.58 -18.02
C GLN A 429 19.19 19.80 -19.23
N PHE A 430 17.91 20.09 -19.02
CA PHE A 430 16.89 20.13 -20.09
C PHE A 430 16.42 21.54 -20.48
N GLY A 431 16.86 22.56 -19.75
CA GLY A 431 16.57 23.96 -20.02
C GLY A 431 15.07 24.31 -19.94
N PRO A 432 14.60 25.33 -20.68
CA PRO A 432 13.24 25.85 -20.57
C PRO A 432 12.15 24.86 -21.02
N ASN A 433 12.51 23.79 -21.74
CA ASN A 433 11.58 22.73 -22.13
C ASN A 433 11.10 21.92 -20.91
N PHE A 434 11.91 21.85 -19.85
CA PHE A 434 11.51 21.20 -18.59
C PHE A 434 10.35 21.90 -17.90
N ASP A 435 10.32 23.24 -17.93
CA ASP A 435 9.27 24.02 -17.26
C ASP A 435 7.91 23.92 -17.98
N GLN A 436 7.88 23.45 -19.24
CA GLN A 436 6.67 23.19 -20.00
C GLN A 436 6.03 21.83 -19.67
N LEU A 437 6.76 20.95 -18.95
CA LEU A 437 6.28 19.63 -18.60
C LEU A 437 5.18 19.68 -17.52
N SER A 438 4.23 18.77 -17.67
CA SER A 438 3.20 18.52 -16.66
C SER A 438 3.80 18.05 -15.34
N HIS A 439 2.99 18.09 -14.29
CA HIS A 439 3.42 17.65 -12.95
C HIS A 439 3.88 16.18 -12.95
N ASN A 440 3.12 15.27 -13.58
CA ASN A 440 3.46 13.84 -13.61
C ASN A 440 4.72 13.56 -14.45
N GLU A 441 4.97 14.33 -15.50
CA GLU A 441 6.20 14.24 -16.29
C GLU A 441 7.41 14.67 -15.47
N ARG A 442 7.34 15.81 -14.78
CA ARG A 442 8.41 16.27 -13.88
C ARG A 442 8.66 15.30 -12.74
N LEU A 443 7.60 14.73 -12.15
CA LEU A 443 7.69 13.70 -11.12
C LEU A 443 8.41 12.45 -11.62
N THR A 444 8.13 12.02 -12.84
CA THR A 444 8.77 10.87 -13.47
C THR A 444 10.26 11.12 -13.71
N LEU A 445 10.64 12.33 -14.13
CA LEU A 445 12.04 12.70 -14.33
C LEU A 445 12.81 12.83 -13.02
N ALA A 446 12.18 13.40 -11.98
CA ALA A 446 12.77 13.47 -10.65
C ALA A 446 12.97 12.07 -10.05
N ALA A 447 12.01 11.16 -10.25
CA ALA A 447 12.16 9.76 -9.88
C ALA A 447 13.33 9.10 -10.64
N ALA A 448 13.45 9.34 -11.95
CA ALA A 448 14.56 8.83 -12.75
C ALA A 448 15.91 9.41 -12.33
N ALA A 449 15.97 10.67 -11.92
CA ALA A 449 17.18 11.32 -11.40
C ALA A 449 17.60 10.69 -10.06
N SER A 450 16.66 10.55 -9.13
CA SER A 450 16.92 10.06 -7.77
C SER A 450 17.19 8.55 -7.72
N GLU A 451 16.41 7.76 -8.47
CA GLU A 451 16.48 6.29 -8.45
C GLU A 451 17.47 5.73 -9.50
N ARG A 452 18.00 6.58 -10.39
CA ARG A 452 18.71 6.28 -11.66
C ARG A 452 17.87 5.60 -12.73
N THR A 453 16.91 4.77 -12.32
CA THR A 453 15.99 4.10 -13.24
C THR A 453 14.58 4.07 -12.68
N VAL A 454 13.58 4.13 -13.57
CA VAL A 454 12.17 4.03 -13.22
C VAL A 454 11.50 2.94 -14.06
N SER A 455 10.55 2.24 -13.45
CA SER A 455 9.74 1.21 -14.11
C SER A 455 8.31 1.67 -14.29
N HIS A 456 7.57 0.99 -15.16
CA HIS A 456 6.14 1.25 -15.37
C HIS A 456 5.33 1.14 -14.07
N ALA A 457 5.57 0.09 -13.27
CA ALA A 457 4.93 -0.11 -11.96
C ALA A 457 5.23 1.03 -10.99
N ARG A 458 6.48 1.52 -10.98
CA ARG A 458 6.90 2.63 -10.11
C ARG A 458 6.18 3.93 -10.45
N ILE A 459 5.99 4.21 -11.74
CA ILE A 459 5.31 5.44 -12.19
C ILE A 459 3.82 5.38 -11.83
N MET A 460 3.15 4.25 -12.02
CA MET A 460 1.76 4.08 -11.59
C MET A 460 1.60 4.32 -10.09
N GLU A 461 2.52 3.79 -9.29
CA GLU A 461 2.51 3.97 -7.83
C GLU A 461 2.68 5.45 -7.44
N MET A 462 3.62 6.17 -8.05
CA MET A 462 3.93 7.55 -7.69
C MET A 462 2.92 8.57 -8.22
N THR A 463 2.38 8.34 -9.41
CA THR A 463 1.49 9.29 -10.09
C THR A 463 0.01 8.99 -9.87
N GLY A 464 -0.33 7.76 -9.47
CA GLY A 464 -1.72 7.27 -9.41
C GLY A 464 -2.38 7.07 -10.78
N LEU A 465 -1.61 7.14 -11.88
CA LEU A 465 -2.11 6.97 -13.24
C LEU A 465 -2.50 5.52 -13.53
N HIS A 466 -3.50 5.34 -14.41
CA HIS A 466 -3.83 4.03 -14.95
C HIS A 466 -2.73 3.54 -15.92
N SER A 467 -2.60 2.22 -16.09
CA SER A 467 -1.55 1.57 -16.90
C SER A 467 -1.39 2.15 -18.31
N VAL A 468 -2.50 2.47 -18.98
CA VAL A 468 -2.50 3.06 -20.33
C VAL A 468 -1.95 4.50 -20.31
N GLU A 469 -2.34 5.29 -19.32
CA GLU A 469 -1.88 6.68 -19.17
C GLU A 469 -0.40 6.74 -18.80
N ALA A 470 0.06 5.87 -17.89
CA ALA A 470 1.47 5.73 -17.55
C ALA A 470 2.30 5.33 -18.78
N SER A 471 1.79 4.44 -19.63
CA SER A 471 2.45 4.05 -20.88
C SER A 471 2.56 5.23 -21.86
N ARG A 472 1.48 6.02 -22.01
CA ARG A 472 1.50 7.23 -22.86
C ARG A 472 2.48 8.28 -22.34
N LEU A 473 2.52 8.51 -21.03
CA LEU A 473 3.45 9.45 -20.40
C LEU A 473 4.89 9.04 -20.67
N LEU A 474 5.24 7.77 -20.44
CA LEU A 474 6.57 7.23 -20.71
C LEU A 474 6.95 7.35 -22.19
N GLN A 475 6.06 6.97 -23.10
CA GLN A 475 6.29 7.11 -24.54
C GLN A 475 6.47 8.56 -24.96
N ALA A 476 5.71 9.49 -24.39
CA ALA A 476 5.84 10.91 -24.65
C ALA A 476 7.23 11.40 -24.23
N LEU A 477 7.65 11.13 -22.98
CA LEU A 477 8.97 11.51 -22.44
C LEU A 477 10.14 10.92 -23.23
N VAL A 478 10.02 9.66 -23.68
CA VAL A 478 11.03 9.03 -24.55
C VAL A 478 11.07 9.69 -25.91
N ARG A 479 9.91 9.97 -26.52
CA ARG A 479 9.81 10.62 -27.83
C ARG A 479 10.39 12.03 -27.84
N ILE A 480 10.23 12.79 -26.76
CA ILE A 480 10.81 14.13 -26.64
C ILE A 480 12.28 14.12 -26.17
N GLY A 481 12.86 12.94 -25.94
CA GLY A 481 14.27 12.78 -25.58
C GLY A 481 14.60 13.09 -24.11
N PHE A 482 13.62 13.09 -23.22
CA PHE A 482 13.82 13.32 -21.78
C PHE A 482 14.06 12.01 -21.00
N LEU A 483 13.73 10.87 -21.60
CA LEU A 483 14.03 9.53 -21.08
C LEU A 483 14.58 8.63 -22.18
N GLU A 484 15.44 7.69 -21.81
CA GLU A 484 15.87 6.57 -22.63
C GLU A 484 15.19 5.29 -22.12
N SER A 485 14.76 4.43 -23.03
CA SER A 485 14.11 3.15 -22.72
C SER A 485 15.07 2.00 -22.96
N HIS A 486 15.22 1.13 -21.96
CA HIS A 486 16.01 -0.10 -22.04
C HIS A 486 15.12 -1.33 -21.79
N ASN A 487 15.41 -2.45 -22.47
CA ASN A 487 14.65 -3.71 -22.42
C ASN A 487 13.17 -3.61 -22.87
N PRO A 488 12.89 -3.45 -24.17
CA PRO A 488 11.51 -3.42 -24.66
C PRO A 488 10.73 -4.69 -24.25
N GLY A 489 9.67 -4.54 -23.44
CA GLY A 489 8.81 -5.65 -22.96
C GLY A 489 8.37 -5.50 -21.49
N ARG A 490 8.00 -6.62 -20.83
CA ARG A 490 7.52 -6.67 -19.43
C ARG A 490 8.56 -6.20 -18.38
N GLY A 491 9.81 -5.98 -18.78
CA GLY A 491 10.92 -5.52 -17.94
C GLY A 491 11.51 -4.18 -18.38
N ALA A 492 10.74 -3.37 -19.12
CA ALA A 492 11.19 -2.06 -19.58
C ALA A 492 11.55 -1.15 -18.41
N VAL A 493 12.74 -0.56 -18.49
CA VAL A 493 13.28 0.37 -17.51
C VAL A 493 13.69 1.65 -18.22
N TYR A 494 13.39 2.79 -17.62
CA TYR A 494 13.65 4.09 -18.19
C TYR A 494 14.66 4.85 -17.34
N CYS A 495 15.54 5.62 -17.97
CA CYS A 495 16.52 6.46 -17.28
C CYS A 495 16.67 7.81 -17.99
N LEU A 496 17.32 8.76 -17.33
CA LEU A 496 17.67 10.02 -17.97
C LEU A 496 18.72 9.78 -19.09
N PRO A 497 18.67 10.54 -20.19
CA PRO A 497 19.66 10.46 -21.25
C PRO A 497 21.07 10.70 -20.72
N GLY A 498 22.01 9.86 -21.16
CA GLY A 498 23.40 9.95 -20.72
C GLY A 498 23.66 9.53 -19.26
N ALA A 499 22.69 8.88 -18.59
CA ALA A 499 22.87 8.34 -17.24
C ALA A 499 23.97 7.25 -17.14
N GLY A 500 24.53 6.79 -18.28
CA GLY A 500 25.67 5.89 -18.32
C GLY A 500 25.43 4.60 -17.53
N LEU A 501 24.27 3.98 -17.73
CA LEU A 501 23.90 2.79 -16.97
C LEU A 501 24.94 1.68 -17.19
N PRO A 502 25.62 1.21 -16.13
CA PRO A 502 26.63 0.17 -16.24
C PRO A 502 26.02 -1.09 -16.84
N THR A 503 26.71 -1.69 -17.80
CA THR A 503 26.43 -3.05 -18.26
C THR A 503 27.45 -4.04 -17.67
N PRO A 504 27.12 -5.34 -17.58
CA PRO A 504 28.09 -6.34 -17.18
C PRO A 504 29.35 -6.35 -18.07
N GLU A 505 29.21 -6.01 -19.35
CA GLU A 505 30.33 -5.94 -20.29
C GLU A 505 31.28 -4.77 -19.96
N ASP A 506 30.73 -3.63 -19.54
CA ASP A 506 31.54 -2.45 -19.12
C ASP A 506 32.33 -2.71 -17.83
N VAL A 507 31.80 -3.54 -16.94
CA VAL A 507 32.41 -3.80 -15.61
C VAL A 507 33.33 -5.02 -15.61
N PHE A 508 32.99 -6.06 -16.37
CA PHE A 508 33.74 -7.32 -16.39
C PHE A 508 34.58 -7.53 -17.66
N GLY A 509 34.38 -6.73 -18.71
CA GLY A 509 35.04 -6.88 -20.00
C GLY A 509 34.41 -7.96 -20.88
N GLY A 510 34.35 -7.72 -22.19
CA GLY A 510 33.71 -8.58 -23.20
C GLY A 510 34.36 -9.95 -23.47
N SER A 511 35.21 -10.48 -22.59
CA SER A 511 35.73 -11.84 -22.67
C SER A 511 35.80 -12.49 -21.29
N SER A 512 34.68 -13.03 -20.81
CA SER A 512 34.74 -14.08 -19.81
C SER A 512 33.96 -15.28 -20.32
N GLY A 513 34.71 -16.24 -20.87
CA GLY A 513 34.26 -17.61 -20.96
C GLY A 513 34.09 -18.16 -19.56
N TYR A 514 32.98 -17.85 -18.90
CA TYR A 514 32.46 -18.67 -17.81
C TYR A 514 31.73 -19.83 -18.47
N LEU A 515 32.50 -20.83 -18.91
CA LEU A 515 31.94 -22.18 -19.09
C LEU A 515 31.46 -22.63 -17.70
N PRO A 516 30.20 -23.08 -17.55
CA PRO A 516 29.78 -23.71 -16.32
C PRO A 516 30.68 -24.93 -16.10
N GLU A 517 31.17 -25.10 -14.86
CA GLU A 517 31.81 -26.36 -14.45
C GLU A 517 30.92 -27.51 -14.90
N SER A 518 31.43 -28.24 -15.88
CA SER A 518 30.77 -29.38 -16.49
C SER A 518 30.48 -30.40 -15.40
N SER A 519 29.21 -30.78 -15.32
CA SER A 519 28.72 -31.97 -14.64
C SER A 519 29.68 -33.15 -14.84
N GLU A 520 30.26 -33.64 -13.74
CA GLU A 520 30.89 -34.96 -13.68
C GLU A 520 29.81 -36.05 -13.84
N HIS A 521 29.29 -36.25 -15.05
CA HIS A 521 28.64 -37.50 -15.47
C HIS A 521 28.41 -37.43 -16.97
N LEU A 522 29.32 -38.04 -17.73
CA LEU A 522 29.11 -38.83 -18.96
C LEU A 522 30.50 -39.14 -19.55
N ARG A 523 31.15 -40.19 -19.03
CA ARG A 523 32.22 -40.87 -19.76
C ARG A 523 31.55 -41.75 -20.82
N GLY A 524 31.92 -41.54 -22.08
CA GLY A 524 31.78 -42.54 -23.15
C GLY A 524 31.03 -42.04 -24.36
N SER A 525 31.75 -41.49 -25.34
CA SER A 525 31.80 -42.01 -26.73
C SER A 525 32.37 -40.96 -27.69
N SER A 526 33.02 -41.47 -28.75
CA SER A 526 33.67 -40.79 -29.90
C SER A 526 34.92 -39.97 -29.54
N GLU A 527 36.17 -40.38 -29.82
CA GLU A 527 36.71 -41.09 -30.99
C GLU A 527 36.12 -40.56 -32.30
N HIS A 528 36.62 -39.41 -32.77
CA HIS A 528 36.94 -39.09 -34.17
C HIS A 528 37.13 -37.58 -34.34
N LEU A 529 38.38 -37.14 -34.50
CA LEU A 529 38.90 -36.32 -35.61
C LEU A 529 40.16 -35.55 -35.16
N LEU A 530 41.27 -35.89 -35.83
CA LEU A 530 42.54 -35.21 -35.82
C LEU A 530 42.55 -34.06 -36.84
N GLU A 531 43.34 -33.05 -36.48
CA GLU A 531 44.17 -32.16 -37.33
C GLU A 531 43.54 -31.42 -38.52
N SER A 532 43.74 -30.09 -38.50
CA SER A 532 44.60 -29.35 -39.44
C SER A 532 44.00 -28.00 -39.84
N SER A 533 44.76 -26.92 -39.66
CA SER A 533 45.41 -26.21 -40.77
C SER A 533 45.91 -24.83 -40.31
N GLU A 534 47.23 -24.71 -40.31
CA GLU A 534 47.95 -23.46 -40.52
C GLU A 534 47.91 -23.11 -42.01
N HIS A 535 47.72 -21.83 -42.36
CA HIS A 535 48.34 -21.15 -43.52
C HIS A 535 48.07 -19.63 -43.52
N LEU A 536 49.07 -18.85 -43.02
CA LEU A 536 49.86 -17.75 -43.66
C LEU A 536 49.19 -16.77 -44.69
N PRO A 537 49.80 -15.60 -45.04
CA PRO A 537 50.25 -14.45 -44.22
C PRO A 537 50.03 -13.05 -44.89
N GLY A 538 50.15 -11.97 -44.10
CA GLY A 538 50.92 -10.74 -44.40
C GLY A 538 50.52 -9.78 -45.54
N SER A 539 50.09 -8.56 -45.15
CA SER A 539 50.45 -7.21 -45.69
C SER A 539 49.32 -6.24 -45.32
N SER A 540 49.47 -5.05 -44.75
CA SER A 540 50.63 -4.21 -44.42
C SER A 540 50.17 -3.22 -43.34
N SER A 541 51.15 -2.79 -42.56
CA SER A 541 51.11 -1.82 -41.48
C SER A 541 50.79 -0.40 -41.94
N GLU A 542 49.83 0.26 -41.27
CA GLU A 542 50.02 1.65 -40.85
C GLU A 542 49.77 1.77 -39.35
N GLN A 543 50.76 2.35 -38.70
CA GLN A 543 50.88 2.50 -37.26
C GLN A 543 50.00 3.67 -36.78
N LEU A 544 49.02 3.36 -35.94
CA LEU A 544 48.71 4.21 -34.80
C LEU A 544 48.88 3.34 -33.56
N SER A 545 49.98 3.61 -32.86
CA SER A 545 50.32 3.05 -31.57
C SER A 545 49.28 3.44 -30.55
N ASP A 546 48.45 2.48 -30.15
CA ASP A 546 48.14 2.29 -28.74
C ASP A 546 47.95 0.79 -28.48
N SER A 547 48.87 0.24 -27.69
CA SER A 547 48.82 -1.12 -27.20
C SER A 547 47.47 -1.37 -26.53
N PRO A 548 46.86 -2.58 -26.64
CA PRO A 548 45.68 -2.90 -25.87
C PRO A 548 46.09 -2.94 -24.39
N ALA A 549 45.87 -1.82 -23.69
CA ALA A 549 46.06 -1.74 -22.27
C ALA A 549 45.21 -2.83 -21.63
N GLN A 550 45.89 -3.72 -20.93
CA GLN A 550 45.30 -4.76 -20.11
C GLN A 550 44.26 -4.12 -19.18
N LEU A 551 42.98 -4.42 -19.39
CA LEU A 551 41.90 -4.14 -18.44
C LEU A 551 42.00 -5.12 -17.24
N THR A 552 43.12 -5.12 -16.53
CA THR A 552 43.19 -5.65 -15.18
C THR A 552 42.60 -4.58 -14.26
N GLY A 553 41.28 -4.66 -14.03
CA GLY A 553 40.58 -3.69 -13.18
C GLY A 553 41.25 -3.56 -11.81
N GLU A 554 41.52 -2.32 -11.38
CA GLU A 554 42.07 -2.00 -10.06
C GLU A 554 41.19 -2.65 -8.98
N ARG A 555 41.81 -3.38 -8.04
CA ARG A 555 41.14 -3.95 -6.87
C ARG A 555 41.55 -3.16 -5.63
N ASP A 556 40.64 -3.04 -4.68
CA ASP A 556 40.94 -2.41 -3.39
C ASP A 556 41.71 -3.36 -2.44
N GLU A 557 42.05 -2.86 -1.25
CA GLU A 557 42.75 -3.62 -0.19
C GLU A 557 41.98 -4.85 0.31
N TYR A 558 40.69 -4.96 -0.02
CA TYR A 558 39.82 -6.08 0.31
C TYR A 558 39.62 -7.04 -0.87
N GLY A 559 40.32 -6.84 -1.99
CA GLY A 559 40.24 -7.69 -3.17
C GLY A 559 39.00 -7.45 -4.03
N ARG A 560 38.24 -6.39 -3.78
CA ARG A 560 37.01 -6.04 -4.51
C ARG A 560 37.38 -5.19 -5.72
N ARG A 561 36.73 -5.43 -6.85
CA ARG A 561 37.01 -4.70 -8.08
C ARG A 561 36.44 -3.28 -7.98
N LEU A 562 37.27 -2.30 -8.28
CA LEU A 562 36.89 -0.89 -8.40
C LEU A 562 36.56 -0.61 -9.86
N THR A 563 35.47 0.13 -10.08
CA THR A 563 35.07 0.57 -11.41
C THR A 563 34.48 1.96 -11.29
N SER A 564 34.80 2.84 -12.23
CA SER A 564 34.19 4.17 -12.34
C SER A 564 32.71 4.12 -12.72
N HIS A 565 32.21 2.96 -13.16
CA HIS A 565 30.83 2.76 -13.59
C HIS A 565 29.86 2.41 -12.44
N LEU A 566 30.36 2.09 -11.24
CA LEU A 566 29.54 1.78 -10.06
C LEU A 566 29.91 2.71 -8.90
N ASP A 567 28.93 2.99 -8.06
CA ASP A 567 29.04 3.83 -6.86
C ASP A 567 29.60 3.08 -5.64
N ALA A 568 29.95 1.80 -5.79
CA ALA A 568 30.56 0.99 -4.76
C ALA A 568 31.41 -0.13 -5.39
N PRO A 569 32.42 -0.64 -4.67
CA PRO A 569 33.23 -1.76 -5.13
C PRO A 569 32.39 -3.03 -5.34
N ILE A 570 32.81 -3.88 -6.28
CA ILE A 570 32.13 -5.14 -6.63
C ILE A 570 32.95 -6.36 -6.19
N LEU A 571 32.30 -7.23 -5.42
CA LEU A 571 32.78 -8.57 -5.08
C LEU A 571 32.33 -9.55 -6.16
N ASP A 572 33.22 -9.80 -7.11
CA ASP A 572 33.04 -10.66 -8.27
C ASP A 572 33.58 -12.09 -8.06
N SER A 573 34.59 -12.25 -7.22
CA SER A 573 35.17 -13.55 -6.87
C SER A 573 35.65 -13.58 -5.42
N LEU A 574 35.45 -14.73 -4.75
CA LEU A 574 35.92 -14.96 -3.38
C LEU A 574 37.41 -15.33 -3.30
N GLU A 575 38.04 -15.63 -4.45
CA GLU A 575 39.45 -16.07 -4.51
C GLU A 575 40.43 -14.91 -4.28
N HIS A 576 39.98 -13.68 -4.50
CA HIS A 576 40.79 -12.48 -4.39
C HIS A 576 40.68 -11.81 -3.01
N LEU A 577 39.86 -12.35 -2.10
CA LEU A 577 39.65 -11.82 -0.76
C LEU A 577 40.86 -12.13 0.16
N PRO A 578 41.44 -11.14 0.86
CA PRO A 578 42.40 -11.40 1.93
C PRO A 578 41.78 -12.28 3.03
N GLU A 579 42.60 -13.15 3.66
CA GLU A 579 42.11 -14.15 4.63
C GLU A 579 41.27 -13.54 5.77
N GLY A 580 41.67 -12.37 6.29
CA GLY A 580 40.93 -11.67 7.35
C GLY A 580 39.55 -11.18 6.91
N TYR A 581 39.44 -10.64 5.68
CA TYR A 581 38.18 -10.13 5.15
C TYR A 581 37.25 -11.26 4.68
N LYS A 582 37.84 -12.33 4.13
CA LYS A 582 37.12 -13.57 3.82
C LYS A 582 36.47 -14.18 5.07
N ALA A 583 37.21 -14.28 6.17
CA ALA A 583 36.69 -14.79 7.44
C ALA A 583 35.55 -13.92 7.99
N GLN A 584 35.62 -12.59 7.82
CA GLN A 584 34.55 -11.67 8.20
C GLN A 584 33.27 -11.91 7.37
N MET A 585 33.40 -12.07 6.05
CA MET A 585 32.27 -12.33 5.16
C MET A 585 31.65 -13.70 5.42
N GLU A 586 32.46 -14.72 5.69
CA GLU A 586 32.00 -16.04 6.10
C GLU A 586 31.31 -16.01 7.48
N ALA A 587 31.80 -15.22 8.44
CA ALA A 587 31.14 -15.05 9.73
C ALA A 587 29.75 -14.40 9.62
N LEU A 588 29.60 -13.40 8.73
CA LEU A 588 28.30 -12.81 8.42
C LEU A 588 27.35 -13.81 7.73
N ALA A 589 27.89 -14.65 6.84
CA ALA A 589 27.14 -15.66 6.11
C ALA A 589 26.85 -16.93 6.93
N ASN A 590 27.55 -17.18 8.03
CA ASN A 590 27.49 -18.44 8.81
C ASN A 590 26.06 -18.77 9.28
N ALA A 591 25.29 -17.75 9.65
CA ALA A 591 23.89 -17.93 10.02
C ALA A 591 23.08 -18.60 8.89
N ALA A 592 23.37 -18.29 7.62
CA ALA A 592 22.68 -18.84 6.45
C ALA A 592 22.95 -20.33 6.17
N HIS A 593 24.03 -20.88 6.72
CA HIS A 593 24.42 -22.29 6.50
C HIS A 593 23.54 -23.26 7.28
N SER A 594 22.86 -22.81 8.33
CA SER A 594 21.95 -23.67 9.09
C SER A 594 20.68 -23.98 8.28
N GLY A 595 20.30 -25.27 8.20
CA GLY A 595 19.17 -25.74 7.39
C GLY A 595 17.77 -25.36 7.89
N LYS A 596 17.66 -24.62 9.01
CA LYS A 596 16.39 -24.25 9.66
C LYS A 596 16.08 -22.74 9.64
N LEU A 597 16.84 -21.94 8.91
CA LEU A 597 16.63 -20.49 8.88
C LEU A 597 15.27 -20.11 8.30
N ASN A 598 14.57 -19.19 8.95
CA ASN A 598 13.35 -18.64 8.39
C ASN A 598 13.67 -17.66 7.23
N GLN A 599 12.69 -17.37 6.38
CA GLN A 599 12.90 -16.48 5.23
C GLN A 599 13.34 -15.05 5.63
N GLY A 600 12.94 -14.57 6.80
CA GLY A 600 13.30 -13.23 7.29
C GLY A 600 14.77 -13.13 7.71
N GLU A 601 15.26 -14.11 8.45
CA GLU A 601 16.66 -14.23 8.87
C GLU A 601 17.59 -14.35 7.66
N MET A 602 17.21 -15.15 6.65
CA MET A 602 17.99 -15.28 5.42
C MET A 602 18.11 -13.95 4.68
N ARG A 603 17.01 -13.19 4.61
CA ARG A 603 17.00 -11.85 4.01
C ARG A 603 17.87 -10.86 4.79
N ALA A 604 17.87 -10.93 6.12
CA ALA A 604 18.74 -10.09 6.95
C ALA A 604 20.23 -10.39 6.71
N VAL A 605 20.62 -11.65 6.58
CA VAL A 605 21.99 -12.05 6.23
C VAL A 605 22.39 -11.52 4.86
N ILE A 606 21.52 -11.63 3.85
CA ILE A 606 21.77 -11.08 2.51
C ILE A 606 22.01 -9.57 2.57
N LEU A 607 21.18 -8.84 3.31
CA LEU A 607 21.34 -7.38 3.46
C LEU A 607 22.63 -6.99 4.18
N ALA A 608 23.07 -7.79 5.16
CA ALA A 608 24.33 -7.56 5.86
C ALA A 608 25.55 -7.79 4.94
N VAL A 609 25.54 -8.86 4.14
CA VAL A 609 26.63 -9.19 3.21
C VAL A 609 26.75 -8.15 2.07
N CYS A 610 25.62 -7.66 1.57
CA CYS A 610 25.55 -6.65 0.50
C CYS A 610 25.67 -5.20 1.01
N LYS A 611 25.96 -4.99 2.30
CA LYS A 611 26.08 -3.64 2.87
C LYS A 611 27.38 -2.97 2.42
N GLY A 612 27.26 -1.78 1.81
CA GLY A 612 28.41 -0.97 1.39
C GLY A 612 29.18 -1.49 0.15
N GLN A 613 28.70 -2.54 -0.51
CA GLN A 613 29.36 -3.13 -1.68
C GLN A 613 28.38 -3.90 -2.56
N TYR A 614 28.70 -4.04 -3.85
CA TYR A 614 27.97 -4.93 -4.75
C TYR A 614 28.52 -6.35 -4.63
N VAL A 615 27.63 -7.35 -4.51
CA VAL A 615 28.04 -8.76 -4.51
C VAL A 615 27.35 -9.48 -5.67
N THR A 616 28.12 -10.16 -6.52
CA THR A 616 27.57 -10.90 -7.66
C THR A 616 26.74 -12.10 -7.19
N GLY A 617 25.71 -12.46 -7.97
CA GLY A 617 24.86 -13.63 -7.71
C GLY A 617 25.65 -14.93 -7.45
N PRO A 618 26.70 -15.25 -8.23
CA PRO A 618 27.56 -16.41 -7.98
C PRO A 618 28.35 -16.33 -6.67
N SER A 619 28.96 -15.17 -6.35
CA SER A 619 29.70 -15.00 -5.09
C SER A 619 28.77 -15.10 -3.88
N LEU A 620 27.57 -14.54 -3.98
CA LEU A 620 26.56 -14.60 -2.91
C LEU A 620 26.04 -16.03 -2.71
N ALA A 621 25.80 -16.76 -3.79
CA ALA A 621 25.42 -18.18 -3.75
C ALA A 621 26.50 -19.04 -3.07
N ARG A 622 27.77 -18.77 -3.36
CA ARG A 622 28.92 -19.48 -2.75
C ARG A 622 29.10 -19.13 -1.28
N LEU A 623 28.97 -17.85 -0.89
CA LEU A 623 29.03 -17.41 0.51
C LEU A 623 27.92 -18.03 1.36
N LEU A 624 26.70 -18.12 0.82
CA LEU A 624 25.52 -18.61 1.55
C LEU A 624 25.30 -20.13 1.41
N GLN A 625 26.12 -20.83 0.61
CA GLN A 625 25.96 -22.26 0.28
C GLN A 625 24.55 -22.61 -0.23
N ARG A 626 24.04 -21.83 -1.19
CA ARG A 626 22.72 -22.00 -1.83
C ARG A 626 22.84 -21.96 -3.35
N SER A 627 21.85 -22.48 -4.05
CA SER A 627 21.81 -22.36 -5.52
C SER A 627 21.48 -20.92 -5.94
N SER A 628 22.18 -20.41 -6.96
CA SER A 628 22.00 -19.04 -7.44
C SER A 628 20.57 -18.76 -7.91
N ASP A 629 19.93 -19.74 -8.58
CA ASP A 629 18.55 -19.61 -9.05
C ASP A 629 17.53 -19.57 -7.90
N ALA A 630 17.66 -20.43 -6.88
CA ALA A 630 16.75 -20.42 -5.74
C ALA A 630 16.90 -19.11 -4.94
N LEU A 631 18.14 -18.66 -4.74
CA LEU A 631 18.44 -17.39 -4.07
C LEU A 631 17.80 -16.21 -4.81
N ARG A 632 17.90 -16.19 -6.15
CA ARG A 632 17.32 -15.14 -7.00
C ARG A 632 15.80 -15.10 -6.89
N GLN A 633 15.13 -16.26 -7.00
CA GLN A 633 13.67 -16.32 -7.00
C GLN A 633 13.04 -16.08 -5.62
N GLN A 634 13.60 -16.68 -4.56
CA GLN A 634 12.97 -16.69 -3.23
C GLN A 634 13.33 -15.47 -2.36
N HIS A 635 14.52 -14.87 -2.57
CA HIS A 635 15.04 -13.82 -1.68
C HIS A 635 15.40 -12.54 -2.42
N LEU A 636 16.27 -12.60 -3.44
CA LEU A 636 16.80 -11.39 -4.07
C LEU A 636 15.73 -10.62 -4.83
N LYS A 637 14.91 -11.28 -5.65
CA LYS A 637 13.82 -10.61 -6.39
C LYS A 637 12.81 -9.95 -5.44
N PRO A 638 12.29 -10.61 -4.39
CA PRO A 638 11.46 -9.95 -3.39
C PRO A 638 12.13 -8.76 -2.68
N LEU A 639 13.43 -8.86 -2.35
CA LEU A 639 14.17 -7.77 -1.70
C LEU A 639 14.38 -6.55 -2.60
N VAL A 640 14.61 -6.78 -3.90
CA VAL A 640 14.69 -5.70 -4.89
C VAL A 640 13.32 -5.02 -5.07
N VAL A 641 12.25 -5.81 -5.16
CA VAL A 641 10.86 -5.27 -5.26
C VAL A 641 10.47 -4.48 -4.02
N ALA A 642 10.88 -4.93 -2.83
CA ALA A 642 10.67 -4.22 -1.58
C ALA A 642 11.60 -2.99 -1.39
N GLY A 643 12.53 -2.75 -2.32
CA GLY A 643 13.44 -1.62 -2.28
C GLY A 643 14.57 -1.76 -1.25
N HIS A 644 14.85 -2.96 -0.74
CA HIS A 644 15.95 -3.23 0.22
C HIS A 644 17.28 -3.56 -0.47
N LEU A 645 17.25 -3.97 -1.75
CA LEU A 645 18.42 -4.22 -2.58
C LEU A 645 18.34 -3.43 -3.90
N ARG A 646 19.50 -2.97 -4.37
CA ARG A 646 19.69 -2.33 -5.68
C ARG A 646 20.49 -3.24 -6.61
N LEU A 647 20.14 -3.24 -7.90
CA LEU A 647 20.86 -3.96 -8.96
C LEU A 647 22.05 -3.13 -9.46
N ALA A 648 23.20 -3.78 -9.67
CA ALA A 648 24.34 -3.17 -10.34
C ALA A 648 24.05 -2.92 -11.82
N PHE A 649 23.33 -3.82 -12.49
CA PHE A 649 23.03 -3.72 -13.93
C PHE A 649 21.52 -3.74 -14.18
N PRO A 650 20.81 -2.61 -13.98
CA PRO A 650 19.35 -2.56 -14.13
C PRO A 650 18.86 -2.94 -15.53
N THR A 651 19.72 -2.74 -16.55
CA THR A 651 19.45 -3.06 -17.96
C THR A 651 19.58 -4.55 -18.29
N LYS A 652 20.18 -5.38 -17.43
CA LYS A 652 20.24 -6.84 -17.64
C LYS A 652 19.93 -7.57 -16.32
N PRO A 653 18.68 -7.49 -15.79
CA PRO A 653 18.33 -7.95 -14.44
C PRO A 653 18.49 -9.47 -14.26
N THR A 654 18.42 -10.25 -15.33
CA THR A 654 18.58 -11.71 -15.32
C THR A 654 19.98 -12.18 -15.71
N HIS A 655 20.95 -11.27 -15.88
CA HIS A 655 22.32 -11.64 -16.22
C HIS A 655 22.97 -12.46 -15.11
N GLN A 656 23.80 -13.44 -15.48
CA GLN A 656 24.47 -14.33 -14.51
C GLN A 656 25.39 -13.55 -13.56
N MET A 657 26.09 -12.55 -14.08
CA MET A 657 26.96 -11.65 -13.31
C MET A 657 26.21 -10.48 -12.66
N GLN A 658 24.88 -10.53 -12.55
CA GLN A 658 24.14 -9.50 -11.82
C GLN A 658 24.64 -9.38 -10.38
N ALA A 659 24.78 -8.16 -9.88
CA ALA A 659 25.24 -7.90 -8.53
C ALA A 659 24.26 -7.03 -7.74
N TYR A 660 24.29 -7.17 -6.42
CA TYR A 660 23.29 -6.61 -5.51
C TYR A 660 23.98 -5.83 -4.39
N ARG A 661 23.44 -4.65 -4.06
CA ARG A 661 23.89 -3.80 -2.92
C ARG A 661 22.69 -3.42 -2.06
N THR A 662 22.87 -3.34 -0.75
CA THR A 662 21.83 -2.90 0.20
C THR A 662 21.56 -1.40 0.07
N THR A 663 20.28 -1.01 0.14
CA THR A 663 19.80 0.38 -0.04
C THR A 663 19.65 1.18 1.25
N GLU A 664 19.93 0.60 2.43
CA GLU A 664 19.91 1.37 3.69
C GLU A 664 20.83 2.58 3.59
N SER A 665 20.26 3.74 3.89
CA SER A 665 20.84 5.09 3.89
C SER A 665 22.27 5.13 4.40
N GLU A 666 23.18 5.65 3.56
CA GLU A 666 24.29 6.49 4.03
C GLU A 666 23.74 7.70 4.80
#